data_AF-A0A507BF95-F1
#
_entry.id   AF-A0A507BF95-F1
#
_cell.length_a   1.000
_cell.length_b   1.000
_cell.length_c   1.000
_cell.angle_alpha   90.00
_cell.angle_beta   90.00
_cell.angle_gamma   90.00
#
_symmetry.space_group_name_H-M   'P 1'
#
loop_
_entity.id
_entity.type
_entity.pdbx_description
1 polymer ?
#
loop_
_entity_poly.entity_id
_entity_poly.type
_entity_poly.pdbx_seq_one_letter_code
_entity_poly.pdbx_strand_id
1 'polypeptide(L)'
;MESGTFTAQGVRVAVEGCGHGTLHAIYAAVEASSKARGWDGVDVLIIGGDFQAVRNPADLTVMSVPVKYRKLGDFHEYYSGARKAPYLTIFVAGNHEASSYLWELYYGGWVAPNIYYMGAANVLRLGPLRIAGMSGIWKGFDYRKTHHERLPFSQDDIKSFYHVREIDVRKLLQLKTQVDVGISHDWPRAVERHGDEGQLFRIKPFFKQESLDGTLGNPAAEYVMDRLRPAYWFSAHMHVKFSAVKKYDPPTAAPGPGDTAASTEPQPNEPSQVLPAPVADGQPNPDEIDLDLDDEDEEPATTAPDNSNKEDPAGAESSVEGVSAELLAQLPESFSKPPPQQQVRKPKMTPGQPVPPTITNTVTRFLALDKCEPGRHFLQLCEVPPLDPSNSEAHPPQSTTPRYRLQYDPEWLAITRVFAKDIVIGDRSAQSSPDLGEAHYAPLIERERQWVEEHVVAPGKLDVPDNFTITAPVHEAGQPEMVHHQPDEYTNPQTEAFCALVGVENVWAASEAERLERKKRGPPASHGRGLRSERDGDRRGGRGGGRGRGGRGWRGRAWRPASKPQQPKQCIVDRSTLTPNAGEAKIHVPSSARSHLGLRVNPMPRSDEAAAFFTAVYMAVQEIPHGKVTSYGHIAELIGTPQRPRQVGVCLKHLSEDPGARFNNSNVPWQRVINSKGVISPRSQPSGSLNQAAALRAEGVEVTAGALGELTVDFSEYGWFPRVLPSEAEEQGSSEEA
;
A
#
# COMPACT_ATOMS: atom_id res chain seq x y z
N MET A 1 -6.12 55.75 -22.46
CA MET A 1 -4.93 54.90 -22.59
C MET A 1 -5.26 53.61 -21.89
N GLU A 2 -5.44 52.56 -22.70
CA GLU A 2 -5.76 51.21 -22.28
C GLU A 2 -4.63 50.64 -21.41
N SER A 3 -4.98 50.00 -20.30
CA SER A 3 -4.09 49.05 -19.62
C SER A 3 -4.91 47.82 -19.20
N GLY A 4 -5.05 46.91 -20.16
CA GLY A 4 -5.30 45.48 -20.01
C GLY A 4 -6.24 45.05 -18.88
N THR A 5 -7.51 44.88 -19.21
CA THR A 5 -8.35 43.86 -18.57
C THR A 5 -7.59 42.53 -18.63
N PHE A 6 -7.11 42.05 -17.49
CA PHE A 6 -6.67 40.66 -17.32
C PHE A 6 -7.89 39.77 -17.57
N THR A 7 -8.08 39.35 -18.82
CA THR A 7 -8.97 38.24 -19.16
C THR A 7 -8.33 36.98 -18.59
N ALA A 8 -8.58 36.70 -17.30
CA ALA A 8 -8.23 35.46 -16.63
C ALA A 8 -9.06 34.35 -17.28
N GLN A 9 -8.46 33.59 -18.20
CA GLN A 9 -9.11 32.49 -18.91
C GLN A 9 -8.80 31.14 -18.24
N GLY A 10 -8.74 31.10 -16.91
CA GLY A 10 -8.57 29.86 -16.17
C GLY A 10 -8.69 30.01 -14.65
N VAL A 11 -8.67 28.87 -13.97
CA VAL A 11 -8.64 28.79 -12.50
C VAL A 11 -7.19 28.90 -12.05
N ARG A 12 -6.93 29.73 -11.04
CA ARG A 12 -5.60 29.91 -10.45
C ARG A 12 -5.34 28.80 -9.45
N VAL A 13 -4.42 27.91 -9.78
CA VAL A 13 -4.11 26.71 -9.01
C VAL A 13 -2.70 26.81 -8.43
N ALA A 14 -2.58 26.55 -7.14
CA ALA A 14 -1.31 26.15 -6.53
C ALA A 14 -1.29 24.63 -6.43
N VAL A 15 -0.21 23.99 -6.87
CA VAL A 15 0.02 22.55 -6.74
C VAL A 15 1.20 22.35 -5.79
N GLU A 16 0.98 21.53 -4.78
CA GLU A 16 1.99 21.08 -3.82
C GLU A 16 2.13 19.55 -3.89
N GLY A 17 3.35 19.05 -3.73
CA GLY A 17 3.68 17.63 -3.59
C GLY A 17 3.22 17.05 -2.24
N CYS A 18 4.16 16.56 -1.42
CA CYS A 18 3.85 15.93 -0.13
C CYS A 18 3.77 16.96 1.02
N GLY A 19 2.65 17.01 1.75
CA GLY A 19 2.41 18.03 2.76
C GLY A 19 3.17 17.85 4.09
N HIS A 20 3.33 16.61 4.54
CA HIS A 20 3.96 16.19 5.81
C HIS A 20 3.57 17.02 7.05
N GLY A 21 2.32 17.46 7.12
CA GLY A 21 1.80 18.25 8.25
C GLY A 21 2.38 19.66 8.39
N THR A 22 2.99 20.23 7.35
CA THR A 22 3.65 21.56 7.37
C THR A 22 2.81 22.70 6.75
N LEU A 23 1.50 22.69 7.04
CA LEU A 23 0.52 23.61 6.43
C LEU A 23 0.87 25.10 6.57
N HIS A 24 1.46 25.50 7.70
CA HIS A 24 1.87 26.90 7.89
C HIS A 24 2.88 27.34 6.82
N ALA A 25 3.90 26.53 6.58
CA ALA A 25 4.94 26.82 5.61
C ALA A 25 4.39 26.78 4.18
N ILE A 26 3.53 25.81 3.87
CA ILE A 26 2.87 25.69 2.56
C ILE A 26 2.04 26.94 2.26
N TYR A 27 1.16 27.36 3.18
CA TYR A 27 0.33 28.55 2.97
C TYR A 27 1.16 29.84 2.84
N ALA A 28 2.23 29.98 3.64
CA ALA A 28 3.15 31.11 3.51
C ALA A 28 3.87 31.12 2.14
N ALA A 29 4.27 29.94 1.63
CA ALA A 29 4.89 29.81 0.32
C ALA A 29 3.92 30.13 -0.82
N VAL A 30 2.65 29.73 -0.71
CA VAL A 30 1.58 30.08 -1.66
C VAL A 30 1.35 31.59 -1.67
N GLU A 31 1.29 32.23 -0.50
CA GLU A 31 1.14 33.67 -0.39
C GLU A 31 2.32 34.42 -1.04
N ALA A 32 3.55 34.04 -0.70
CA ALA A 32 4.75 34.65 -1.27
C ALA A 32 4.83 34.48 -2.79
N SER A 33 4.52 33.27 -3.29
CA SER A 33 4.52 32.97 -4.73
C SER A 33 3.41 33.68 -5.49
N SER A 34 2.23 33.84 -4.88
CA SER A 34 1.12 34.60 -5.45
C SER A 34 1.49 36.08 -5.59
N LYS A 35 2.04 36.68 -4.52
CA LYS A 35 2.54 38.07 -4.53
C LYS A 35 3.60 38.28 -5.60
N ALA A 36 4.56 37.35 -5.72
CA ALA A 36 5.62 37.43 -6.74
C ALA A 36 5.08 37.38 -8.19
N ARG A 37 3.93 36.73 -8.41
CA ARG A 37 3.23 36.69 -9.71
C ARG A 37 2.25 37.85 -9.93
N GLY A 38 2.08 38.73 -8.95
CA GLY A 38 1.05 39.78 -8.99
C GLY A 38 -0.38 39.23 -8.85
N TRP A 39 -0.54 38.04 -8.26
CA TRP A 39 -1.84 37.47 -7.91
C TRP A 39 -2.21 37.89 -6.47
N ASP A 40 -3.48 38.23 -6.26
CA ASP A 40 -4.07 38.49 -4.93
C ASP A 40 -4.35 37.21 -4.13
N GLY A 41 -4.17 36.05 -4.75
CA GLY A 41 -4.29 34.72 -4.17
C GLY A 41 -4.49 33.66 -5.25
N VAL A 42 -4.72 32.43 -4.80
CA VAL A 42 -5.11 31.30 -5.66
C VAL A 42 -6.58 30.95 -5.43
N ASP A 43 -7.24 30.40 -6.44
CA ASP A 43 -8.61 29.92 -6.33
C ASP A 43 -8.65 28.57 -5.59
N VAL A 44 -7.60 27.74 -5.74
CA VAL A 44 -7.43 26.47 -5.04
C VAL A 44 -5.96 26.11 -4.84
N LEU A 45 -5.66 25.48 -3.70
CA LEU A 45 -4.43 24.74 -3.43
C LEU A 45 -4.73 23.24 -3.53
N ILE A 46 -3.96 22.51 -4.34
CA ILE A 46 -4.00 21.05 -4.46
C ILE A 46 -2.77 20.48 -3.77
N ILE A 47 -2.96 19.59 -2.80
CA ILE A 47 -1.87 18.84 -2.15
C ILE A 47 -1.93 17.38 -2.62
N GLY A 48 -0.83 16.88 -3.19
CA GLY A 48 -0.74 15.55 -3.80
C GLY A 48 -0.71 14.38 -2.81
N GLY A 49 -0.64 14.65 -1.51
CA GLY A 49 -0.86 13.68 -0.43
C GLY A 49 0.17 13.79 0.68
N ASP A 50 0.25 12.74 1.51
CA ASP A 50 0.93 12.79 2.81
C ASP A 50 0.54 14.06 3.58
N PHE A 51 -0.76 14.35 3.60
CA PHE A 51 -1.28 15.60 4.16
C PHE A 51 -1.14 15.62 5.68
N GLN A 52 -1.27 14.46 6.33
CA GLN A 52 -1.22 14.26 7.78
C GLN A 52 -2.31 15.06 8.52
N ALA A 53 -3.58 14.71 8.28
CA ALA A 53 -4.75 15.32 8.94
C ALA A 53 -4.90 14.91 10.43
N VAL A 54 -3.86 15.06 11.24
CA VAL A 54 -3.79 14.63 12.64
C VAL A 54 -4.55 15.59 13.54
N ARG A 55 -5.67 15.16 14.11
CA ARG A 55 -6.51 16.01 14.98
C ARG A 55 -5.93 16.16 16.38
N ASN A 56 -5.38 15.06 16.88
CA ASN A 56 -4.79 14.93 18.21
C ASN A 56 -3.78 13.77 18.25
N PRO A 57 -3.00 13.63 19.33
CA PRO A 57 -1.98 12.59 19.49
C PRO A 57 -2.45 11.15 19.28
N ALA A 58 -3.74 10.84 19.51
CA ALA A 58 -4.24 9.48 19.31
C ALA A 58 -4.20 9.08 17.83
N ASP A 59 -4.47 10.00 16.91
CA ASP A 59 -4.40 9.73 15.46
C ASP A 59 -2.96 9.36 15.02
N LEU A 60 -1.91 9.82 15.72
CA LEU A 60 -0.52 9.43 15.44
C LEU A 60 -0.26 7.94 15.69
N THR A 61 -1.02 7.31 16.59
CA THR A 61 -0.81 5.89 16.94
C THR A 61 -1.20 4.93 15.80
N VAL A 62 -2.05 5.41 14.89
CA VAL A 62 -2.56 4.66 13.72
C VAL A 62 -2.03 5.21 12.40
N MET A 63 -1.04 6.09 12.46
CA MET A 63 -0.32 6.58 11.28
C MET A 63 0.85 5.64 10.97
N SER A 64 1.02 5.31 9.68
CA SER A 64 2.10 4.43 9.21
C SER A 64 3.43 5.18 9.08
N VAL A 65 3.92 5.72 10.19
CA VAL A 65 5.21 6.41 10.31
C VAL A 65 5.97 5.76 11.49
N PRO A 66 7.29 5.54 11.39
CA PRO A 66 8.09 5.08 12.54
C PRO A 66 7.91 6.00 13.74
N VAL A 67 7.87 5.45 14.96
CA VAL A 67 7.41 6.20 16.15
C VAL A 67 8.25 7.45 16.39
N LYS A 68 9.56 7.37 16.16
CA LYS A 68 10.51 8.50 16.30
C LYS A 68 10.25 9.69 15.38
N TYR A 69 9.55 9.49 14.26
CA TYR A 69 9.25 10.54 13.28
C TYR A 69 7.81 11.06 13.38
N ARG A 70 6.97 10.48 14.25
CA ARG A 70 5.60 10.95 14.46
C ARG A 70 5.61 12.32 15.11
N LYS A 71 4.94 13.27 14.47
CA LYS A 71 4.78 14.63 14.95
C LYS A 71 3.34 15.06 14.71
N LEU A 72 2.79 15.82 15.64
CA LEU A 72 1.42 16.34 15.53
C LEU A 72 1.24 17.24 14.30
N GLY A 73 2.29 17.98 13.93
CA GLY A 73 2.26 18.93 12.83
C GLY A 73 1.26 20.08 13.06
N ASP A 74 0.92 20.77 11.98
CA ASP A 74 0.14 22.00 12.04
C ASP A 74 -1.38 21.77 12.03
N PHE A 75 -1.84 20.62 11.54
CA PHE A 75 -3.26 20.43 11.18
C PHE A 75 -4.23 20.57 12.36
N HIS A 76 -3.84 20.15 13.56
CA HIS A 76 -4.68 20.23 14.76
C HIS A 76 -5.17 21.67 15.07
N GLU A 77 -4.41 22.70 14.69
CA GLU A 77 -4.81 24.12 14.85
C GLU A 77 -5.93 24.50 13.87
N TYR A 78 -5.95 23.92 12.66
CA TYR A 78 -7.02 24.13 11.68
C TYR A 78 -8.28 23.35 12.06
N TYR A 79 -8.09 22.13 12.56
CA TYR A 79 -9.18 21.29 13.04
C TYR A 79 -9.92 21.93 14.23
N SER A 80 -9.17 22.44 15.21
CA SER A 80 -9.73 23.12 16.39
C SER A 80 -10.33 24.49 16.10
N GLY A 81 -10.05 25.07 14.93
CA GLY A 81 -10.45 26.43 14.57
C GLY A 81 -9.57 27.53 15.15
N ALA A 82 -8.45 27.19 15.81
CA ALA A 82 -7.42 28.15 16.20
C ALA A 82 -6.83 28.88 14.97
N ARG A 83 -6.84 28.21 13.81
CA ARG A 83 -6.53 28.78 12.50
C ARG A 83 -7.56 28.40 11.46
N LYS A 84 -7.61 29.20 10.39
CA LYS A 84 -8.43 28.94 9.20
C LYS A 84 -7.54 28.92 7.98
N ALA A 85 -7.74 27.95 7.08
CA ALA A 85 -7.00 27.89 5.82
C ALA A 85 -7.32 29.12 4.95
N PRO A 86 -6.30 29.84 4.46
CA PRO A 86 -6.48 31.08 3.70
C PRO A 86 -7.03 30.85 2.29
N TYR A 87 -6.81 29.65 1.74
CA TYR A 87 -7.27 29.25 0.41
C TYR A 87 -8.10 27.97 0.52
N LEU A 88 -9.04 27.79 -0.40
CA LEU A 88 -9.65 26.47 -0.60
C LEU A 88 -8.54 25.47 -0.88
N THR A 89 -8.44 24.45 -0.05
CA THR A 89 -7.41 23.42 -0.15
C THR A 89 -8.09 22.08 -0.40
N ILE A 90 -7.71 21.39 -1.47
CA ILE A 90 -8.14 20.02 -1.74
C ILE A 90 -6.94 19.09 -1.73
N PHE A 91 -7.13 17.84 -1.27
CA PHE A 91 -6.05 16.86 -1.26
C PHE A 91 -6.55 15.43 -1.46
N VAL A 92 -5.67 14.57 -1.96
CA VAL A 92 -5.79 13.11 -1.92
C VAL A 92 -4.89 12.58 -0.81
N ALA A 93 -5.19 11.42 -0.24
CA ALA A 93 -4.39 10.84 0.84
C ALA A 93 -3.14 10.15 0.29
N GLY A 94 -2.02 10.25 1.00
CA GLY A 94 -0.81 9.44 0.76
C GLY A 94 -0.72 8.23 1.69
N ASN A 95 0.49 7.81 2.04
CA ASN A 95 0.77 6.72 2.97
C ASN A 95 0.99 7.20 4.43
N HIS A 96 1.37 8.47 4.62
CA HIS A 96 1.53 9.06 5.95
C HIS A 96 0.30 9.89 6.33
N GLU A 97 -0.71 9.21 6.85
CA GLU A 97 -2.00 9.84 7.10
C GLU A 97 -2.59 9.49 8.46
N ALA A 98 -3.45 10.38 8.96
CA ALA A 98 -4.36 10.08 10.05
C ALA A 98 -5.49 9.19 9.50
N SER A 99 -5.16 7.93 9.23
CA SER A 99 -6.04 6.95 8.56
C SER A 99 -7.41 6.86 9.21
N SER A 100 -7.47 6.85 10.55
CA SER A 100 -8.71 6.88 11.34
C SER A 100 -9.65 8.01 10.91
N TYR A 101 -9.13 9.24 10.79
CA TYR A 101 -9.94 10.41 10.49
C TYR A 101 -10.35 10.45 9.02
N LEU A 102 -9.42 10.19 8.11
CA LEU A 102 -9.73 10.16 6.68
C LEU A 102 -10.75 9.06 6.35
N TRP A 103 -10.77 7.96 7.11
CA TRP A 103 -11.76 6.90 6.96
C TRP A 103 -13.19 7.34 7.20
N GLU A 104 -13.39 8.26 8.16
CA GLU A 104 -14.70 8.84 8.43
C GLU A 104 -15.29 9.57 7.22
N LEU A 105 -14.43 9.99 6.29
CA LEU A 105 -14.71 10.79 5.10
C LEU A 105 -14.37 10.05 3.80
N TYR A 106 -14.65 8.75 3.73
CA TYR A 106 -14.37 7.91 2.54
C TYR A 106 -14.90 8.49 1.22
N TYR A 107 -16.10 9.09 1.22
CA TYR A 107 -16.69 9.74 0.04
C TYR A 107 -16.20 11.18 -0.20
N GLY A 108 -15.25 11.63 0.61
CA GLY A 108 -14.77 13.01 0.68
C GLY A 108 -15.57 13.87 1.66
N GLY A 109 -14.94 14.95 2.12
CA GLY A 109 -15.55 15.93 3.02
C GLY A 109 -14.56 16.91 3.61
N TRP A 110 -15.08 17.89 4.35
CA TRP A 110 -14.26 18.89 5.00
C TRP A 110 -13.55 18.29 6.21
N VAL A 111 -12.21 18.28 6.19
CA VAL A 111 -11.41 17.85 7.35
C VAL A 111 -11.20 19.01 8.33
N ALA A 112 -11.30 20.25 7.83
CA ALA A 112 -11.30 21.51 8.57
C ALA A 112 -11.96 22.59 7.68
N PRO A 113 -12.32 23.77 8.19
CA PRO A 113 -12.87 24.83 7.35
C PRO A 113 -11.90 25.21 6.21
N ASN A 114 -12.40 25.24 4.97
CA ASN A 114 -11.64 25.45 3.72
C ASN A 114 -10.65 24.33 3.34
N ILE A 115 -10.65 23.18 4.01
CA ILE A 115 -9.78 22.04 3.67
C ILE A 115 -10.65 20.80 3.39
N TYR A 116 -10.67 20.35 2.13
CA TYR A 116 -11.50 19.25 1.66
C TYR A 116 -10.65 18.02 1.29
N TYR A 117 -10.91 16.90 1.95
CA TYR A 117 -10.36 15.60 1.55
C TYR A 117 -11.20 15.03 0.42
N MET A 118 -10.56 14.60 -0.67
CA MET A 118 -11.30 14.04 -1.80
C MET A 118 -11.94 12.68 -1.49
N GLY A 119 -11.49 11.94 -0.47
CA GLY A 119 -11.97 10.57 -0.22
C GLY A 119 -11.07 9.52 -0.87
N ALA A 120 -11.47 8.25 -0.81
CA ALA A 120 -10.71 7.16 -1.42
C ALA A 120 -10.56 7.33 -2.94
N ALA A 121 -11.63 7.75 -3.60
CA ALA A 121 -11.66 8.25 -4.97
C ALA A 121 -12.85 9.19 -5.13
N ASN A 122 -12.74 10.22 -5.98
CA ASN A 122 -13.82 11.20 -6.19
C ASN A 122 -13.67 12.00 -7.48
N VAL A 123 -14.77 12.60 -7.92
CA VAL A 123 -14.77 13.63 -8.96
C VAL A 123 -15.57 14.82 -8.46
N LEU A 124 -14.93 15.99 -8.47
CA LEU A 124 -15.51 17.24 -8.03
C LEU A 124 -15.41 18.27 -9.14
N ARG A 125 -16.25 19.30 -9.05
CA ARG A 125 -16.19 20.46 -9.93
C ARG A 125 -15.81 21.70 -9.13
N LEU A 126 -14.89 22.49 -9.68
CA LEU A 126 -14.52 23.80 -9.16
C LEU A 126 -14.68 24.81 -10.29
N GLY A 127 -15.86 25.45 -10.33
CA GLY A 127 -16.24 26.30 -11.45
C GLY A 127 -16.15 25.54 -12.78
N PRO A 128 -15.32 25.99 -13.74
CA PRO A 128 -15.23 25.35 -15.05
C PRO A 128 -14.46 24.03 -15.06
N LEU A 129 -13.70 23.72 -14.00
CA LEU A 129 -12.83 22.54 -13.98
C LEU A 129 -13.50 21.34 -13.33
N ARG A 130 -13.31 20.18 -13.94
CA ARG A 130 -13.62 18.87 -13.38
C ARG A 130 -12.34 18.17 -12.94
N ILE A 131 -12.30 17.79 -11.67
CA ILE A 131 -11.11 17.29 -10.98
C ILE A 131 -11.39 15.88 -10.47
N ALA A 132 -10.65 14.90 -10.96
CA ALA A 132 -10.68 13.52 -10.47
C ALA A 132 -9.49 13.26 -9.54
N GLY A 133 -9.73 12.60 -8.42
CA GLY A 133 -8.70 12.25 -7.44
C GLY A 133 -8.79 10.80 -7.02
N MET A 134 -7.63 10.19 -6.79
CA MET A 134 -7.50 8.88 -6.16
C MET A 134 -6.46 8.92 -5.04
N SER A 135 -6.82 8.38 -3.89
CA SER A 135 -5.97 8.33 -2.68
C SER A 135 -5.19 7.03 -2.60
N GLY A 136 -4.02 7.09 -1.95
CA GLY A 136 -3.23 5.94 -1.55
C GLY A 136 -2.12 5.54 -2.52
N ILE A 137 -1.40 4.49 -2.15
CA ILE A 137 -0.25 3.94 -2.88
C ILE A 137 -0.52 2.55 -3.43
N TRP A 138 0.24 2.15 -4.44
CA TRP A 138 0.08 0.82 -5.04
C TRP A 138 0.72 -0.30 -4.22
N LYS A 139 -0.07 -1.29 -3.80
CA LYS A 139 0.43 -2.62 -3.40
C LYS A 139 -0.46 -3.72 -4.00
N GLY A 140 0.11 -4.48 -4.93
CA GLY A 140 -0.66 -5.40 -5.79
C GLY A 140 -1.41 -6.52 -5.04
N PHE A 141 -0.93 -6.95 -3.87
CA PHE A 141 -1.57 -7.99 -3.07
C PHE A 141 -2.83 -7.50 -2.33
N ASP A 142 -2.97 -6.19 -2.08
CA ASP A 142 -4.14 -5.59 -1.46
C ASP A 142 -5.14 -5.02 -2.48
N TYR A 143 -4.69 -4.78 -3.72
CA TYR A 143 -5.51 -4.16 -4.75
C TYR A 143 -6.90 -4.80 -4.92
N ARG A 144 -6.98 -6.14 -4.89
CA ARG A 144 -8.25 -6.87 -5.06
C ARG A 144 -8.97 -7.19 -3.75
N LYS A 145 -8.50 -6.73 -2.60
CA LYS A 145 -9.19 -6.90 -1.32
C LYS A 145 -10.28 -5.85 -1.15
N THR A 146 -11.20 -6.10 -0.23
CA THR A 146 -12.11 -5.08 0.27
C THR A 146 -11.36 -4.14 1.22
N HIS A 147 -12.00 -3.02 1.56
CA HIS A 147 -11.57 -2.15 2.65
C HIS A 147 -11.94 -2.76 3.99
N HIS A 148 -11.19 -3.76 4.43
CA HIS A 148 -11.48 -4.56 5.61
C HIS A 148 -11.06 -3.91 6.93
N GLU A 149 -10.36 -2.79 6.87
CA GLU A 149 -9.82 -2.05 7.99
C GLU A 149 -10.94 -1.35 8.78
N ARG A 150 -10.96 -1.53 10.10
CA ARG A 150 -11.85 -0.77 11.00
C ARG A 150 -11.25 -0.71 12.41
N LEU A 151 -11.39 0.43 13.08
CA LEU A 151 -10.84 0.61 14.42
C LEU A 151 -11.46 -0.39 15.43
N PRO A 152 -10.66 -0.84 16.42
CA PRO A 152 -9.21 -0.62 16.55
C PRO A 152 -8.37 -1.40 15.51
N PHE A 153 -7.34 -0.76 14.97
CA PHE A 153 -6.48 -1.31 13.92
C PHE A 153 -5.39 -2.23 14.48
N SER A 154 -5.10 -3.31 13.76
CA SER A 154 -3.85 -4.05 13.91
C SER A 154 -2.70 -3.36 13.15
N GLN A 155 -1.47 -3.84 13.34
CA GLN A 155 -0.32 -3.35 12.57
C GLN A 155 -0.48 -3.57 11.05
N ASP A 156 -1.14 -4.66 10.66
CA ASP A 156 -1.44 -4.93 9.25
C ASP A 156 -2.44 -3.90 8.70
N ASP A 157 -3.48 -3.56 9.48
CA ASP A 157 -4.51 -2.60 9.05
C ASP A 157 -3.94 -1.20 8.86
N ILE A 158 -2.98 -0.78 9.72
CA ILE A 158 -2.31 0.52 9.60
C ILE A 158 -1.65 0.67 8.22
N LYS A 159 -1.06 -0.43 7.70
CA LYS A 159 -0.38 -0.46 6.40
C LYS A 159 -1.36 -0.63 5.24
N SER A 160 -2.32 -1.56 5.37
CA SER A 160 -3.21 -1.87 4.26
C SER A 160 -4.22 -0.76 3.96
N PHE A 161 -4.51 0.11 4.93
CA PHE A 161 -5.48 1.19 4.84
C PHE A 161 -5.26 2.11 3.64
N TYR A 162 -4.02 2.59 3.45
CA TYR A 162 -3.71 3.57 2.40
C TYR A 162 -3.33 2.89 1.07
N HIS A 163 -3.47 1.57 0.94
CA HIS A 163 -3.25 0.93 -0.35
C HIS A 163 -4.47 1.15 -1.27
N VAL A 164 -4.22 1.42 -2.54
CA VAL A 164 -5.29 1.59 -3.55
C VAL A 164 -6.12 0.31 -3.67
N ARG A 165 -7.45 0.43 -3.72
CA ARG A 165 -8.38 -0.68 -3.97
C ARG A 165 -8.98 -0.64 -5.36
N GLU A 166 -9.19 -1.82 -5.93
CA GLU A 166 -9.73 -2.00 -7.26
C GLU A 166 -11.17 -1.47 -7.37
N ILE A 167 -11.99 -1.56 -6.32
CA ILE A 167 -13.36 -1.02 -6.33
C ILE A 167 -13.38 0.52 -6.52
N ASP A 168 -12.41 1.23 -5.97
CA ASP A 168 -12.29 2.68 -6.10
C ASP A 168 -11.85 3.08 -7.50
N VAL A 169 -10.87 2.35 -8.04
CA VAL A 169 -10.38 2.52 -9.41
C VAL A 169 -11.46 2.17 -10.41
N ARG A 170 -12.20 1.07 -10.19
CA ARG A 170 -13.28 0.62 -11.08
C ARG A 170 -14.35 1.69 -11.26
N LYS A 171 -14.72 2.41 -10.20
CA LYS A 171 -15.63 3.56 -10.27
C LYS A 171 -15.08 4.64 -11.21
N LEU A 172 -13.83 5.05 -11.05
CA LEU A 172 -13.19 6.04 -11.93
C LEU A 172 -13.13 5.56 -13.38
N LEU A 173 -12.91 4.27 -13.61
CA LEU A 173 -12.90 3.69 -14.96
C LEU A 173 -14.29 3.68 -15.64
N GLN A 174 -15.37 3.89 -14.89
CA GLN A 174 -16.72 4.01 -15.46
C GLN A 174 -17.05 5.40 -16.01
N LEU A 175 -16.22 6.42 -15.73
CA LEU A 175 -16.42 7.75 -16.27
C LEU A 175 -16.36 7.74 -17.80
N LYS A 176 -17.28 8.49 -18.41
CA LYS A 176 -17.41 8.64 -19.85
C LYS A 176 -17.23 10.07 -20.31
N THR A 177 -17.44 11.06 -19.44
CA THR A 177 -17.25 12.46 -19.83
C THR A 177 -15.84 12.97 -19.48
N GLN A 178 -15.36 13.95 -20.24
CA GLN A 178 -14.01 14.50 -20.12
C GLN A 178 -13.73 15.03 -18.70
N VAL A 179 -12.49 14.84 -18.22
CA VAL A 179 -11.95 15.39 -16.97
C VAL A 179 -10.79 16.33 -17.32
N ASP A 180 -10.63 17.41 -16.57
CA ASP A 180 -9.59 18.42 -16.81
C ASP A 180 -8.31 18.14 -16.02
N VAL A 181 -8.46 17.73 -14.76
CA VAL A 181 -7.35 17.51 -13.82
C VAL A 181 -7.49 16.14 -13.16
N GLY A 182 -6.42 15.34 -13.21
CA GLY A 182 -6.27 14.11 -12.43
C GLY A 182 -5.27 14.29 -11.28
N ILE A 183 -5.51 13.63 -10.15
CA ILE A 183 -4.65 13.68 -8.96
C ILE A 183 -4.46 12.26 -8.42
N SER A 184 -3.22 11.86 -8.17
CA SER A 184 -2.86 10.65 -7.42
C SER A 184 -1.62 10.90 -6.58
N HIS A 185 -1.49 10.25 -5.42
CA HIS A 185 -0.27 10.38 -4.62
C HIS A 185 0.94 9.79 -5.35
N ASP A 186 0.87 8.47 -5.62
CA ASP A 186 1.86 7.79 -6.45
C ASP A 186 1.76 8.20 -7.91
N TRP A 187 2.89 8.13 -8.60
CA TRP A 187 2.95 8.42 -10.02
C TRP A 187 2.25 7.33 -10.83
N PRO A 188 1.52 7.67 -11.90
CA PRO A 188 1.12 6.69 -12.89
C PRO A 188 2.33 5.91 -13.40
N ARG A 189 2.22 4.58 -13.44
CA ARG A 189 3.32 3.73 -13.89
C ARG A 189 3.83 4.14 -15.27
N ALA A 190 5.15 4.07 -15.45
CA ALA A 190 5.86 4.38 -16.70
C ALA A 190 5.75 5.85 -17.17
N VAL A 191 5.24 6.77 -16.34
CA VAL A 191 5.14 8.20 -16.71
C VAL A 191 6.51 8.85 -16.92
N GLU A 192 7.56 8.32 -16.28
CA GLU A 192 8.95 8.77 -16.44
C GLU A 192 9.44 8.69 -17.88
N ARG A 193 8.95 7.70 -18.64
CA ARG A 193 9.30 7.47 -20.05
C ARG A 193 8.79 8.57 -20.99
N HIS A 194 7.95 9.46 -20.48
CA HIS A 194 7.36 10.59 -21.22
C HIS A 194 7.98 11.94 -20.84
N GLY A 195 9.08 11.95 -20.08
CA GLY A 195 9.85 13.14 -19.71
C GLY A 195 11.35 12.92 -19.90
N ASP A 196 12.18 13.71 -19.19
CA ASP A 196 13.63 13.52 -19.20
C ASP A 196 14.02 12.43 -18.17
N GLU A 197 13.81 11.17 -18.54
CA GLU A 197 14.18 10.02 -17.70
C GLU A 197 15.69 9.98 -17.41
N GLY A 198 16.53 10.50 -18.32
CA GLY A 198 17.97 10.59 -18.13
C GLY A 198 18.35 11.54 -16.99
N GLN A 199 17.72 12.71 -16.90
CA GLN A 199 17.85 13.61 -15.76
C GLN A 199 17.30 12.97 -14.49
N LEU A 200 16.12 12.35 -14.56
CA LEU A 200 15.50 11.69 -13.40
C LEU A 200 16.43 10.62 -12.81
N PHE A 201 17.00 9.74 -13.63
CA PHE A 201 17.89 8.67 -13.16
C PHE A 201 19.26 9.18 -12.69
N ARG A 202 19.67 10.40 -13.05
CA ARG A 202 20.84 11.03 -12.41
C ARG A 202 20.52 11.51 -11.00
N ILE A 203 19.29 12.01 -10.77
CA ILE A 203 18.83 12.46 -9.46
C ILE A 203 18.46 11.26 -8.57
N LYS A 204 17.81 10.24 -9.14
CA LYS A 204 17.31 9.02 -8.49
C LYS A 204 17.78 7.77 -9.25
N PRO A 205 19.04 7.32 -9.07
CA PRO A 205 19.59 6.20 -9.84
C PRO A 205 18.83 4.87 -9.73
N PHE A 206 18.22 4.60 -8.57
CA PHE A 206 17.46 3.37 -8.32
C PHE A 206 16.21 3.25 -9.20
N PHE A 207 15.61 4.38 -9.59
CA PHE A 207 14.44 4.40 -10.49
C PHE A 207 14.74 3.82 -11.86
N LYS A 208 16.01 3.80 -12.28
CA LYS A 208 16.39 3.26 -13.58
C LYS A 208 16.03 1.78 -13.68
N GLN A 209 16.35 1.00 -12.64
CA GLN A 209 16.07 -0.43 -12.64
C GLN A 209 14.55 -0.68 -12.55
N GLU A 210 13.85 0.02 -11.66
CA GLU A 210 12.39 -0.08 -11.53
C GLU A 210 11.64 0.32 -12.81
N SER A 211 12.15 1.35 -13.51
CA SER A 211 11.60 1.73 -14.81
C SER A 211 11.80 0.61 -15.83
N LEU A 212 13.01 0.04 -15.94
CA LEU A 212 13.32 -1.08 -16.84
C LEU A 212 12.47 -2.32 -16.54
N ASP A 213 12.24 -2.63 -15.27
CA ASP A 213 11.43 -3.77 -14.83
C ASP A 213 9.92 -3.50 -14.96
N GLY A 214 9.53 -2.26 -15.24
CA GLY A 214 8.13 -1.85 -15.37
C GLY A 214 7.38 -1.86 -14.04
N THR A 215 8.10 -1.66 -12.93
CA THR A 215 7.56 -1.61 -11.56
C THR A 215 7.49 -0.20 -10.99
N LEU A 216 8.17 0.79 -11.60
CA LEU A 216 8.14 2.18 -11.17
C LEU A 216 6.73 2.81 -11.33
N GLY A 217 6.14 3.18 -10.20
CA GLY A 217 4.83 3.84 -10.13
C GLY A 217 3.65 2.89 -9.96
N ASN A 218 2.46 3.44 -10.15
CA ASN A 218 1.18 2.84 -9.79
C ASN A 218 0.40 2.41 -11.04
N PRO A 219 0.25 1.10 -11.31
CA PRO A 219 -0.56 0.57 -12.40
C PRO A 219 -2.03 1.04 -12.39
N ALA A 220 -2.65 1.20 -11.21
CA ALA A 220 -4.02 1.70 -11.14
C ALA A 220 -4.13 3.16 -11.58
N ALA A 221 -3.17 4.00 -11.18
CA ALA A 221 -3.10 5.40 -11.62
C ALA A 221 -2.83 5.49 -13.13
N GLU A 222 -2.01 4.60 -13.70
CA GLU A 222 -1.86 4.45 -15.16
C GLU A 222 -3.21 4.14 -15.84
N TYR A 223 -3.98 3.17 -15.34
CA TYR A 223 -5.28 2.82 -15.92
C TYR A 223 -6.24 4.01 -15.91
N VAL A 224 -6.31 4.74 -14.80
CA VAL A 224 -7.17 5.91 -14.67
C VAL A 224 -6.71 7.05 -15.58
N MET A 225 -5.41 7.36 -15.63
CA MET A 225 -4.87 8.40 -16.50
C MET A 225 -5.13 8.08 -17.97
N ASP A 226 -4.91 6.83 -18.39
CA ASP A 226 -5.07 6.42 -19.79
C ASP A 226 -6.53 6.29 -20.22
N ARG A 227 -7.43 6.04 -19.26
CA ARG A 227 -8.88 6.12 -19.44
C ARG A 227 -9.36 7.56 -19.59
N LEU A 228 -9.02 8.42 -18.62
CA LEU A 228 -9.62 9.75 -18.47
C LEU A 228 -8.92 10.83 -19.32
N ARG A 229 -7.64 10.61 -19.65
CA ARG A 229 -6.78 11.52 -20.41
C ARG A 229 -6.96 12.98 -19.98
N PRO A 230 -6.79 13.35 -18.70
CA PRO A 230 -6.97 14.74 -18.28
C PRO A 230 -5.90 15.64 -18.89
N ALA A 231 -6.16 16.94 -19.01
CA ALA A 231 -5.17 17.90 -19.51
C ALA A 231 -3.94 17.97 -18.60
N TYR A 232 -4.17 17.83 -17.29
CA TYR A 232 -3.15 17.86 -16.25
C TYR A 232 -3.28 16.64 -15.34
N TRP A 233 -2.14 16.07 -14.95
CA TRP A 233 -2.06 15.05 -13.91
C TRP A 233 -1.04 15.47 -12.87
N PHE A 234 -1.46 15.54 -11.60
CA PHE A 234 -0.60 15.94 -10.49
C PHE A 234 -0.32 14.76 -9.55
N SER A 235 0.96 14.58 -9.21
CA SER A 235 1.40 13.55 -8.26
C SER A 235 2.48 14.03 -7.28
N ALA A 236 2.78 13.19 -6.29
CA ALA A 236 3.74 13.47 -5.23
C ALA A 236 4.59 12.21 -4.95
N HIS A 237 4.75 11.85 -3.68
CA HIS A 237 5.40 10.64 -3.15
C HIS A 237 6.91 10.51 -3.37
N MET A 238 7.37 10.60 -4.62
CA MET A 238 8.75 10.29 -5.01
C MET A 238 9.79 11.36 -4.63
N HIS A 239 9.35 12.44 -3.97
CA HIS A 239 10.18 13.54 -3.47
C HIS A 239 11.20 14.05 -4.49
N VAL A 240 10.72 14.27 -5.72
CA VAL A 240 11.50 14.84 -6.81
C VAL A 240 10.55 15.59 -7.74
N LYS A 241 10.94 16.79 -8.13
CA LYS A 241 10.22 17.50 -9.19
C LYS A 241 10.46 16.81 -10.52
N PHE A 242 9.39 16.44 -11.20
CA PHE A 242 9.44 15.84 -12.52
C PHE A 242 8.26 16.28 -13.37
N SER A 243 8.49 16.48 -14.66
CA SER A 243 7.44 16.84 -15.61
C SER A 243 7.55 15.98 -16.85
N ALA A 244 6.40 15.52 -17.35
CA ALA A 244 6.31 14.69 -18.52
C ALA A 244 5.09 15.09 -19.37
N VAL A 245 5.12 14.72 -20.65
CA VAL A 245 3.98 14.93 -21.57
C VAL A 245 3.64 13.61 -22.21
N LYS A 246 2.56 12.98 -21.73
CA LYS A 246 2.06 11.74 -22.32
C LYS A 246 1.11 12.09 -23.47
N LYS A 247 1.38 11.53 -24.64
CA LYS A 247 0.56 11.67 -25.86
C LYS A 247 -0.19 10.38 -26.12
N TYR A 248 -1.43 10.51 -26.59
CA TYR A 248 -2.31 9.41 -26.90
C TYR A 248 -2.72 9.45 -28.36
N ASP A 249 -2.95 8.27 -28.93
CA ASP A 249 -3.61 8.17 -30.21
C ASP A 249 -5.06 8.68 -30.11
N PRO A 250 -5.58 9.33 -31.17
CA PRO A 250 -6.98 9.73 -31.23
C PRO A 250 -7.90 8.54 -30.95
N PRO A 251 -9.02 8.74 -30.22
CA PRO A 251 -9.98 7.67 -29.99
C PRO A 251 -10.43 7.09 -31.34
N THR A 252 -10.21 5.80 -31.56
CA THR A 252 -10.62 5.14 -32.81
C THR A 252 -12.15 5.12 -32.85
N ALA A 253 -12.75 5.75 -33.86
CA ALA A 253 -14.17 5.61 -34.11
C ALA A 253 -14.50 4.12 -34.30
N ALA A 254 -15.51 3.60 -33.60
CA ALA A 254 -15.93 2.22 -33.75
C ALA A 254 -16.20 1.94 -35.25
N PRO A 255 -15.71 0.82 -35.83
CA PRO A 255 -16.02 0.50 -37.20
C PRO A 255 -17.54 0.34 -37.35
N GLY A 256 -18.14 1.12 -38.25
CA GLY A 256 -19.56 1.04 -38.54
C GLY A 256 -19.93 -0.33 -39.10
N PRO A 257 -21.17 -0.81 -38.91
CA PRO A 257 -21.63 -2.05 -39.49
C PRO A 257 -21.85 -1.82 -40.99
N GLY A 258 -20.82 -1.97 -41.82
CA GLY A 258 -20.98 -1.71 -43.25
C GLY A 258 -19.79 -1.92 -44.18
N ASP A 259 -18.54 -1.90 -43.71
CA ASP A 259 -17.42 -1.99 -44.65
C ASP A 259 -16.86 -3.42 -44.75
N THR A 260 -17.38 -4.15 -45.74
CA THR A 260 -16.79 -5.37 -46.26
C THR A 260 -15.37 -5.11 -46.77
N ALA A 261 -14.44 -5.93 -46.29
CA ALA A 261 -13.02 -5.91 -46.59
C ALA A 261 -12.71 -5.86 -48.10
N ALA A 262 -11.98 -4.83 -48.52
CA ALA A 262 -11.12 -4.88 -49.69
C ALA A 262 -9.69 -5.18 -49.20
N SER A 263 -9.20 -6.33 -49.63
CA SER A 263 -7.87 -6.88 -49.36
C SER A 263 -6.76 -6.06 -50.01
N THR A 264 -5.81 -5.62 -49.19
CA THR A 264 -4.48 -5.17 -49.63
C THR A 264 -3.44 -5.93 -48.82
N GLU A 265 -2.49 -6.56 -49.51
CA GLU A 265 -1.45 -7.44 -48.97
C GLU A 265 -0.54 -6.74 -47.93
N PRO A 266 -0.08 -7.45 -46.88
CA PRO A 266 0.83 -6.89 -45.89
C PRO A 266 2.31 -6.99 -46.34
N GLN A 267 3.02 -5.87 -46.24
CA GLN A 267 4.49 -5.85 -46.22
C GLN A 267 5.03 -6.24 -44.81
N PRO A 268 6.25 -6.79 -44.73
CA PRO A 268 6.72 -7.46 -43.52
C PRO A 268 7.18 -6.45 -42.45
N ASN A 269 6.48 -6.44 -41.32
CA ASN A 269 6.92 -5.75 -40.11
C ASN A 269 7.95 -6.61 -39.36
N GLU A 270 8.98 -5.93 -38.85
CA GLU A 270 9.99 -6.43 -37.93
C GLU A 270 9.39 -7.06 -36.65
N PRO A 271 10.07 -8.05 -36.04
CA PRO A 271 9.51 -8.83 -34.94
C PRO A 271 9.35 -7.98 -33.67
N SER A 272 8.10 -7.80 -33.26
CA SER A 272 7.72 -7.43 -31.90
C SER A 272 8.25 -8.49 -30.93
N GLN A 273 9.14 -8.08 -30.02
CA GLN A 273 9.64 -8.96 -28.97
C GLN A 273 8.54 -9.25 -27.95
N VAL A 274 8.40 -10.54 -27.67
CA VAL A 274 7.50 -11.14 -26.70
C VAL A 274 8.00 -10.79 -25.30
N LEU A 275 7.19 -10.07 -24.51
CA LEU A 275 7.47 -9.84 -23.09
C LEU A 275 7.18 -11.10 -22.26
N PRO A 276 8.10 -11.52 -21.37
CA PRO A 276 7.86 -12.62 -20.43
C PRO A 276 6.94 -12.19 -19.26
N ALA A 277 6.38 -13.20 -18.59
CA ALA A 277 5.54 -13.07 -17.40
C ALA A 277 6.30 -12.42 -16.22
N PRO A 278 5.59 -11.81 -15.24
CA PRO A 278 6.23 -10.97 -14.23
C PRO A 278 7.15 -11.79 -13.33
N VAL A 279 8.43 -11.39 -13.31
CA VAL A 279 9.42 -11.77 -12.31
C VAL A 279 9.31 -10.73 -11.19
N ALA A 280 9.04 -11.19 -9.98
CA ALA A 280 9.13 -10.36 -8.79
C ALA A 280 10.57 -10.46 -8.29
N ASP A 281 11.44 -9.55 -8.70
CA ASP A 281 12.76 -9.33 -8.11
C ASP A 281 13.15 -7.86 -8.31
N GLY A 282 13.47 -7.19 -7.21
CA GLY A 282 14.02 -5.84 -7.16
C GLY A 282 14.39 -5.53 -5.71
N GLN A 283 15.65 -5.18 -5.45
CA GLN A 283 16.06 -4.68 -4.14
C GLN A 283 15.25 -3.41 -3.79
N PRO A 284 14.79 -3.24 -2.54
CA PRO A 284 13.97 -2.09 -2.16
C PRO A 284 14.75 -0.79 -2.37
N ASN A 285 14.10 0.16 -3.04
CA ASN A 285 14.60 1.51 -3.25
C ASN A 285 14.80 2.22 -1.90
N PRO A 286 16.02 2.69 -1.55
CA PRO A 286 16.29 3.38 -0.29
C PRO A 286 15.65 4.77 -0.19
N ASP A 287 15.13 5.31 -1.31
CA ASP A 287 14.32 6.53 -1.36
C ASP A 287 12.80 6.26 -1.28
N GLU A 288 12.35 5.01 -1.42
CA GLU A 288 11.04 4.58 -0.91
C GLU A 288 11.22 4.42 0.60
N ILE A 289 10.44 5.14 1.42
CA ILE A 289 10.46 4.89 2.86
C ILE A 289 9.99 3.46 3.05
N ASP A 290 10.92 2.57 3.39
CA ASP A 290 10.65 1.17 3.67
C ASP A 290 9.73 1.12 4.90
N LEU A 291 8.44 0.87 4.65
CA LEU A 291 7.37 0.80 5.65
C LEU A 291 7.53 -0.43 6.57
N ASP A 292 8.59 -1.22 6.41
CA ASP A 292 8.95 -2.36 7.26
C ASP A 292 10.09 -2.06 8.25
N LEU A 293 10.46 -0.79 8.44
CA LEU A 293 11.33 -0.38 9.56
C LEU A 293 10.54 -0.40 10.87
N ASP A 294 10.56 -1.54 11.55
CA ASP A 294 10.42 -1.59 13.01
C ASP A 294 11.49 -0.68 13.63
N ASP A 295 11.10 0.05 14.68
CA ASP A 295 11.87 1.13 15.31
C ASP A 295 13.32 0.73 15.68
N GLU A 296 14.21 1.75 15.60
CA GLU A 296 15.63 1.83 16.01
C GLU A 296 16.61 1.35 14.92
N ASP A 297 17.33 2.23 14.20
CA ASP A 297 18.59 2.87 14.65
C ASP A 297 18.92 4.19 13.89
N GLU A 298 19.82 5.00 14.44
CA GLU A 298 20.35 6.28 13.91
C GLU A 298 21.79 6.13 13.38
N GLU A 299 22.14 6.88 12.32
CA GLU A 299 23.51 7.09 11.81
C GLU A 299 24.02 8.51 12.14
N PRO A 300 25.33 8.76 11.94
CA PRO A 300 25.79 9.96 11.22
C PRO A 300 26.99 9.75 10.25
N ALA A 301 26.84 10.33 9.05
CA ALA A 301 27.74 11.22 8.26
C ALA A 301 29.25 11.32 8.63
N THR A 302 30.26 11.49 7.76
CA THR A 302 30.42 11.93 6.34
C THR A 302 31.93 11.78 5.95
N THR A 303 32.26 11.60 4.66
CA THR A 303 33.23 12.36 3.81
C THR A 303 33.85 11.52 2.68
N ALA A 304 33.96 12.13 1.50
CA ALA A 304 34.59 11.62 0.26
C ALA A 304 36.02 12.21 0.10
N PRO A 305 36.72 12.11 -1.05
CA PRO A 305 36.84 11.07 -2.09
C PRO A 305 38.32 10.67 -2.37
N ASP A 306 38.61 9.62 -3.16
CA ASP A 306 39.77 9.68 -4.07
C ASP A 306 39.71 8.70 -5.26
N ASN A 307 40.29 9.17 -6.37
CA ASN A 307 40.50 8.56 -7.69
C ASN A 307 41.66 7.57 -7.69
N SER A 308 41.57 6.50 -8.50
CA SER A 308 42.66 6.17 -9.44
C SER A 308 42.30 5.07 -10.45
N ASN A 309 42.62 5.37 -11.70
CA ASN A 309 42.65 4.51 -12.90
C ASN A 309 43.43 3.18 -12.72
N LYS A 310 43.01 2.16 -13.49
CA LYS A 310 43.84 1.33 -14.41
C LYS A 310 42.96 0.27 -15.07
N GLU A 311 42.68 0.40 -16.37
CA GLU A 311 43.41 -0.22 -17.50
C GLU A 311 43.13 -1.73 -17.65
N ASP A 312 42.40 -2.06 -18.72
CA ASP A 312 42.26 -3.40 -19.30
C ASP A 312 43.63 -4.01 -19.67
N PRO A 313 43.71 -5.34 -19.81
CA PRO A 313 43.75 -5.84 -21.18
C PRO A 313 42.91 -7.11 -21.45
N ALA A 314 42.71 -7.30 -22.74
CA ALA A 314 41.86 -8.27 -23.43
C ALA A 314 42.26 -9.75 -23.32
N GLY A 315 41.26 -10.61 -23.48
CA GLY A 315 41.29 -11.74 -24.42
C GLY A 315 41.32 -13.16 -23.83
N ALA A 316 40.22 -13.91 -23.99
CA ALA A 316 40.16 -15.23 -24.64
C ALA A 316 38.79 -15.90 -24.43
N GLU A 317 38.20 -16.38 -25.54
CA GLU A 317 37.01 -17.23 -25.60
C GLU A 317 37.32 -18.66 -25.13
N SER A 318 36.33 -19.34 -24.53
CA SER A 318 36.10 -20.77 -24.77
C SER A 318 34.64 -21.17 -24.52
N SER A 319 34.10 -21.89 -25.50
CA SER A 319 32.78 -22.51 -25.56
C SER A 319 32.83 -23.95 -25.05
N VAL A 320 31.74 -24.44 -24.43
CA VAL A 320 31.38 -25.87 -24.47
C VAL A 320 29.86 -26.07 -24.46
N GLU A 321 29.43 -26.99 -25.32
CA GLU A 321 28.10 -27.43 -25.76
C GLU A 321 27.32 -28.16 -24.62
N GLY A 322 25.99 -28.38 -24.59
CA GLY A 322 24.97 -28.54 -25.63
C GLY A 322 24.44 -29.99 -25.64
N VAL A 323 23.53 -30.36 -24.73
CA VAL A 323 22.90 -31.71 -24.73
C VAL A 323 21.87 -31.84 -25.85
N SER A 324 21.96 -32.90 -26.66
CA SER A 324 21.18 -33.09 -27.88
C SER A 324 19.75 -33.61 -27.65
N ALA A 325 18.85 -33.21 -28.55
CA ALA A 325 17.40 -33.46 -28.50
C ALA A 325 16.98 -34.96 -28.58
N GLU A 326 17.92 -35.86 -28.84
CA GLU A 326 17.66 -37.30 -29.01
C GLU A 326 17.53 -38.03 -27.65
N LEU A 327 18.16 -37.51 -26.59
CA LEU A 327 18.03 -38.00 -25.22
C LEU A 327 16.66 -37.65 -24.58
N LEU A 328 16.02 -36.57 -25.03
CA LEU A 328 14.68 -36.17 -24.57
C LEU A 328 13.56 -37.06 -25.14
N ALA A 329 13.82 -37.77 -26.25
CA ALA A 329 12.84 -38.60 -26.92
C ALA A 329 12.68 -40.01 -26.30
N GLN A 330 13.49 -40.36 -25.29
CA GLN A 330 13.49 -41.69 -24.65
C GLN A 330 12.75 -41.73 -23.29
N LEU A 331 12.12 -40.62 -22.86
CA LEU A 331 11.39 -40.56 -21.59
C LEU A 331 9.95 -41.11 -21.73
N PRO A 332 9.45 -41.89 -20.75
CA PRO A 332 8.12 -42.50 -20.81
C PRO A 332 6.97 -41.46 -20.74
N GLU A 333 5.85 -41.76 -21.41
CA GLU A 333 4.66 -40.89 -21.55
C GLU A 333 4.04 -40.40 -20.21
N SER A 334 4.42 -41.00 -19.08
CA SER A 334 4.05 -40.52 -17.75
C SER A 334 4.68 -39.17 -17.35
N PHE A 335 5.65 -38.66 -18.12
CA PHE A 335 6.26 -37.33 -17.96
C PHE A 335 5.77 -36.30 -18.99
N SER A 336 4.84 -36.66 -19.86
CA SER A 336 4.25 -35.74 -20.83
C SER A 336 3.16 -34.90 -20.17
N LYS A 337 3.35 -33.58 -20.13
CA LYS A 337 2.34 -32.62 -19.66
C LYS A 337 1.06 -32.76 -20.52
N PRO A 338 -0.14 -32.87 -19.94
CA PRO A 338 -1.35 -33.00 -20.75
C PRO A 338 -1.54 -31.75 -21.62
N PRO A 339 -2.02 -31.90 -22.87
CA PRO A 339 -2.14 -30.78 -23.78
C PRO A 339 -3.11 -29.74 -23.20
N PRO A 340 -2.81 -28.44 -23.36
CA PRO A 340 -3.69 -27.40 -22.85
C PRO A 340 -5.03 -27.52 -23.57
N GLN A 341 -6.09 -27.79 -22.80
CA GLN A 341 -7.44 -27.50 -23.25
C GLN A 341 -7.43 -26.03 -23.71
N GLN A 342 -7.76 -25.81 -24.98
CA GLN A 342 -7.96 -24.48 -25.56
C GLN A 342 -9.13 -23.78 -24.85
N GLN A 343 -8.88 -23.28 -23.66
CA GLN A 343 -9.56 -22.08 -23.20
C GLN A 343 -9.03 -20.98 -24.11
N VAL A 344 -9.88 -20.51 -25.01
CA VAL A 344 -9.65 -19.29 -25.77
C VAL A 344 -9.24 -18.20 -24.77
N ARG A 345 -7.93 -17.93 -24.67
CA ARG A 345 -7.41 -16.83 -23.87
C ARG A 345 -7.92 -15.58 -24.56
N LYS A 346 -9.02 -15.00 -24.05
CA LYS A 346 -9.42 -13.64 -24.41
C LYS A 346 -8.17 -12.76 -24.29
N PRO A 347 -7.85 -11.90 -25.27
CA PRO A 347 -6.76 -10.94 -25.11
C PRO A 347 -7.00 -10.19 -23.80
N LYS A 348 -5.97 -10.10 -22.94
CA LYS A 348 -6.06 -9.34 -21.69
C LYS A 348 -6.31 -7.88 -22.06
N MET A 349 -7.57 -7.46 -22.02
CA MET A 349 -7.95 -6.07 -22.29
C MET A 349 -7.46 -5.22 -21.11
N THR A 350 -6.70 -4.16 -21.39
CA THR A 350 -6.26 -3.22 -20.35
C THR A 350 -7.48 -2.62 -19.66
N PRO A 351 -7.54 -2.56 -18.32
CA PRO A 351 -8.67 -1.97 -17.61
C PRO A 351 -9.01 -0.56 -18.11
N GLY A 352 -10.30 -0.27 -18.30
CA GLY A 352 -10.77 1.02 -18.82
C GLY A 352 -10.64 1.21 -20.33
N GLN A 353 -10.12 0.23 -21.08
CA GLN A 353 -10.05 0.32 -22.54
C GLN A 353 -11.23 -0.43 -23.20
N PRO A 354 -11.71 0.02 -24.37
CA PRO A 354 -11.29 1.23 -25.10
C PRO A 354 -11.78 2.52 -24.41
N VAL A 355 -11.05 3.62 -24.62
CA VAL A 355 -11.45 4.97 -24.16
C VAL A 355 -12.79 5.38 -24.81
N PRO A 356 -13.72 6.02 -24.08
CA PRO A 356 -14.99 6.48 -24.63
C PRO A 356 -14.76 7.57 -25.68
N PRO A 357 -15.55 7.61 -26.76
CA PRO A 357 -15.38 8.61 -27.82
C PRO A 357 -15.60 10.05 -27.34
N THR A 358 -16.27 10.23 -26.21
CA THR A 358 -16.50 11.50 -25.52
C THR A 358 -15.28 12.03 -24.76
N ILE A 359 -14.25 11.20 -24.56
CA ILE A 359 -12.97 11.62 -24.01
C ILE A 359 -12.03 11.89 -25.18
N THR A 360 -11.90 13.17 -25.53
CA THR A 360 -11.27 13.61 -26.79
C THR A 360 -9.85 14.08 -26.61
N ASN A 361 -9.43 14.42 -25.39
CA ASN A 361 -8.08 14.90 -25.15
C ASN A 361 -7.03 13.82 -25.47
N THR A 362 -5.95 14.24 -26.12
CA THR A 362 -4.86 13.36 -26.56
C THR A 362 -3.54 13.70 -25.89
N VAL A 363 -3.49 14.68 -24.99
CA VAL A 363 -2.25 15.11 -24.33
C VAL A 363 -2.47 15.36 -22.84
N THR A 364 -1.76 14.61 -22.01
CA THR A 364 -1.73 14.82 -20.56
C THR A 364 -0.39 15.40 -20.14
N ARG A 365 -0.41 16.55 -19.45
CA ARG A 365 0.76 17.16 -18.84
C ARG A 365 0.89 16.68 -17.40
N PHE A 366 1.91 15.87 -17.16
CA PHE A 366 2.21 15.35 -15.84
C PHE A 366 3.15 16.30 -15.09
N LEU A 367 2.86 16.52 -13.81
CA LEU A 367 3.74 17.23 -12.89
C LEU A 367 3.74 16.52 -11.53
N ALA A 368 4.94 16.15 -11.09
CA ALA A 368 5.20 15.75 -9.73
C ALA A 368 6.12 16.75 -9.04
N LEU A 369 5.92 16.94 -7.75
CA LEU A 369 6.65 17.90 -6.93
C LEU A 369 7.18 17.26 -5.66
N ASP A 370 8.15 17.94 -5.05
CA ASP A 370 8.81 17.52 -3.82
C ASP A 370 7.96 17.81 -2.57
N LYS A 371 8.49 17.47 -1.39
CA LYS A 371 7.93 17.90 -0.10
C LYS A 371 8.37 19.31 0.30
N CYS A 372 7.56 20.00 1.11
CA CYS A 372 7.84 21.34 1.63
C CYS A 372 9.07 21.40 2.56
N GLU A 373 10.26 21.47 1.97
CA GLU A 373 11.54 21.68 2.66
C GLU A 373 12.37 22.79 2.01
N PRO A 374 13.26 23.46 2.77
CA PRO A 374 14.13 24.50 2.22
C PRO A 374 14.95 24.02 1.01
N GLY A 375 14.93 24.81 -0.06
CA GLY A 375 15.70 24.54 -1.29
C GLY A 375 15.10 23.49 -2.22
N ARG A 376 13.95 22.89 -1.88
CA ARG A 376 13.25 21.91 -2.73
C ARG A 376 12.20 22.55 -3.62
N HIS A 377 11.82 21.83 -4.68
CA HIS A 377 10.80 22.26 -5.64
C HIS A 377 9.45 21.60 -5.32
N PHE A 378 8.81 22.06 -4.26
CA PHE A 378 7.55 21.52 -3.76
C PHE A 378 6.33 22.24 -4.33
N LEU A 379 6.38 23.57 -4.45
CA LEU A 379 5.24 24.37 -4.90
C LEU A 379 5.35 24.83 -6.36
N GLN A 380 4.25 24.74 -7.11
CA GLN A 380 4.11 25.34 -8.44
C GLN A 380 2.74 26.02 -8.61
N LEU A 381 2.75 27.29 -9.01
CA LEU A 381 1.53 28.02 -9.40
C LEU A 381 1.29 27.89 -10.91
N CYS A 382 0.05 27.64 -11.31
CA CYS A 382 -0.38 27.60 -12.71
C CYS A 382 -1.81 28.13 -12.88
N GLU A 383 -2.12 28.61 -14.08
CA GLU A 383 -3.49 28.88 -14.49
C GLU A 383 -3.96 27.69 -15.32
N VAL A 384 -5.10 27.11 -14.97
CA VAL A 384 -5.63 25.90 -15.59
C VAL A 384 -6.93 26.27 -16.32
N PRO A 385 -6.94 26.28 -17.66
CA PRO A 385 -8.16 26.42 -18.44
C PRO A 385 -8.92 25.08 -18.52
N PRO A 386 -10.26 25.08 -18.63
CA PRO A 386 -10.99 23.86 -18.95
C PRO A 386 -10.65 23.38 -20.36
N LEU A 387 -10.70 22.06 -20.58
CA LEU A 387 -10.53 21.45 -21.90
C LEU A 387 -11.65 21.84 -22.87
N ASP A 388 -12.87 21.97 -22.34
CA ASP A 388 -14.01 22.54 -23.06
C ASP A 388 -14.16 24.03 -22.66
N PRO A 389 -13.83 24.98 -23.56
CA PRO A 389 -13.93 26.40 -23.26
C PRO A 389 -15.34 26.86 -22.87
N SER A 390 -16.39 26.15 -23.31
CA SER A 390 -17.78 26.49 -22.96
C SER A 390 -18.07 26.36 -21.46
N ASN A 391 -17.30 25.54 -20.74
CA ASN A 391 -17.42 25.42 -19.28
C ASN A 391 -17.07 26.73 -18.56
N SER A 392 -16.19 27.56 -19.12
CA SER A 392 -15.88 28.89 -18.56
C SER A 392 -17.10 29.82 -18.62
N GLU A 393 -17.91 29.70 -19.67
CA GLU A 393 -19.14 30.50 -19.84
C GLU A 393 -20.28 29.95 -18.98
N ALA A 394 -20.38 28.63 -18.86
CA ALA A 394 -21.40 27.97 -18.02
C ALA A 394 -21.16 28.16 -16.52
N HIS A 395 -19.89 28.31 -16.11
CA HIS A 395 -19.48 28.45 -14.72
C HIS A 395 -18.57 29.67 -14.51
N PRO A 396 -19.10 30.90 -14.69
CA PRO A 396 -18.30 32.11 -14.58
C PRO A 396 -17.83 32.35 -13.14
N PRO A 397 -16.67 32.99 -12.94
CA PRO A 397 -16.20 33.36 -11.60
C PRO A 397 -17.16 34.35 -10.93
N GLN A 398 -17.37 34.18 -9.63
CA GLN A 398 -18.09 35.14 -8.79
C GLN A 398 -17.29 36.44 -8.66
N SER A 399 -18.00 37.57 -8.49
CA SER A 399 -17.40 38.89 -8.26
C SER A 399 -16.82 39.06 -6.85
N THR A 400 -17.14 38.14 -5.94
CA THR A 400 -16.70 38.10 -4.55
C THR A 400 -15.87 36.86 -4.29
N THR A 401 -15.05 36.86 -3.24
CA THR A 401 -14.29 35.67 -2.83
C THR A 401 -15.16 34.74 -1.94
N PRO A 402 -15.10 33.41 -2.14
CA PRO A 402 -14.30 32.69 -3.15
C PRO A 402 -14.88 32.82 -4.56
N ARG A 403 -14.02 32.92 -5.58
CA ARG A 403 -14.44 33.07 -6.99
C ARG A 403 -15.20 31.85 -7.53
N TYR A 404 -14.93 30.67 -6.98
CA TYR A 404 -15.59 29.42 -7.33
C TYR A 404 -15.97 28.65 -6.07
N ARG A 405 -16.99 27.80 -6.18
CA ARG A 405 -17.40 26.86 -5.14
C ARG A 405 -17.15 25.43 -5.60
N LEU A 406 -16.92 24.57 -4.61
CA LEU A 406 -16.81 23.14 -4.83
C LEU A 406 -18.22 22.56 -5.03
N GLN A 407 -18.38 21.75 -6.08
CA GLN A 407 -19.63 21.09 -6.39
C GLN A 407 -19.41 19.59 -6.61
N TYR A 408 -20.40 18.79 -6.22
CA TYR A 408 -20.47 17.38 -6.56
C TYR A 408 -20.62 17.19 -8.07
N ASP A 409 -20.03 16.12 -8.60
CA ASP A 409 -20.17 15.77 -10.01
C ASP A 409 -21.34 14.80 -10.24
N PRO A 410 -22.35 15.14 -11.08
CA PRO A 410 -23.53 14.29 -11.26
C PRO A 410 -23.24 12.87 -11.79
N GLU A 411 -22.27 12.72 -12.70
CA GLU A 411 -21.88 11.40 -13.22
C GLU A 411 -21.23 10.56 -12.11
N TRP A 412 -20.39 11.18 -11.29
CA TRP A 412 -19.78 10.51 -10.14
C TRP A 412 -20.78 10.10 -9.07
N LEU A 413 -21.80 10.92 -8.78
CA LEU A 413 -22.86 10.54 -7.84
C LEU A 413 -23.63 9.31 -8.35
N ALA A 414 -23.93 9.26 -9.65
CA ALA A 414 -24.60 8.12 -10.27
C ALA A 414 -23.75 6.84 -10.19
N ILE A 415 -22.45 6.94 -10.51
CA ILE A 415 -21.50 5.83 -10.36
C ILE A 415 -21.44 5.39 -8.89
N THR A 416 -21.32 6.31 -7.95
CA THR A 416 -21.26 6.01 -6.51
C THR A 416 -22.49 5.23 -6.06
N ARG A 417 -23.69 5.60 -6.53
CA ARG A 417 -24.93 4.85 -6.25
C ARG A 417 -24.91 3.42 -6.78
N VAL A 418 -24.42 3.19 -7.99
CA VAL A 418 -24.33 1.84 -8.58
C VAL A 418 -23.45 0.91 -7.75
N PHE A 419 -22.32 1.42 -7.26
CA PHE A 419 -21.32 0.64 -6.51
C PHE A 419 -21.54 0.62 -5.00
N ALA A 420 -22.45 1.41 -4.44
CA ALA A 420 -22.63 1.53 -2.99
C ALA A 420 -22.88 0.18 -2.29
N LYS A 421 -23.62 -0.73 -2.95
CA LYS A 421 -23.92 -2.08 -2.43
C LYS A 421 -22.73 -3.04 -2.44
N ASP A 422 -21.68 -2.73 -3.21
CA ASP A 422 -20.49 -3.57 -3.39
C ASP A 422 -19.38 -3.18 -2.39
N ILE A 423 -19.57 -2.10 -1.64
CA ILE A 423 -18.64 -1.65 -0.61
C ILE A 423 -18.88 -2.44 0.67
N VAL A 424 -17.83 -3.10 1.17
CA VAL A 424 -17.85 -3.86 2.42
C VAL A 424 -16.70 -3.41 3.30
N ILE A 425 -16.98 -3.19 4.59
CA ILE A 425 -16.03 -2.58 5.54
C ILE A 425 -15.96 -3.34 6.85
N GLY A 426 -14.74 -3.45 7.39
CA GLY A 426 -14.51 -4.08 8.69
C GLY A 426 -14.66 -5.61 8.66
N ASP A 427 -14.70 -6.22 7.48
CA ASP A 427 -14.78 -7.66 7.28
C ASP A 427 -13.59 -8.16 6.46
N ARG A 428 -12.62 -8.78 7.14
CA ARG A 428 -11.43 -9.41 6.54
C ARG A 428 -11.73 -10.65 5.71
N SER A 429 -12.89 -11.27 5.90
CA SER A 429 -13.31 -12.45 5.16
C SER A 429 -14.08 -12.10 3.88
N ALA A 430 -14.47 -10.84 3.73
CA ALA A 430 -15.20 -10.36 2.57
C ALA A 430 -14.37 -10.51 1.30
N GLN A 431 -15.05 -10.90 0.22
CA GLN A 431 -14.47 -10.95 -1.11
C GLN A 431 -14.98 -9.76 -1.91
N SER A 432 -14.09 -9.13 -2.67
CA SER A 432 -14.48 -8.04 -3.56
C SER A 432 -15.43 -8.53 -4.65
N SER A 433 -16.48 -7.76 -4.93
CA SER A 433 -17.39 -8.04 -6.03
C SER A 433 -16.62 -8.14 -7.35
N PRO A 434 -16.90 -9.14 -8.21
CA PRO A 434 -16.23 -9.28 -9.49
C PRO A 434 -16.51 -8.09 -10.41
N ASP A 435 -15.58 -7.77 -11.29
CA ASP A 435 -15.81 -6.76 -12.32
C ASP A 435 -16.72 -7.32 -13.42
N LEU A 436 -17.94 -6.77 -13.52
CA LEU A 436 -18.95 -7.14 -14.51
C LEU A 436 -18.75 -6.42 -15.86
N GLY A 437 -17.81 -5.47 -15.93
CA GLY A 437 -17.44 -4.74 -17.13
C GLY A 437 -18.38 -3.58 -17.50
N GLU A 438 -17.87 -2.67 -18.34
CA GLU A 438 -18.56 -1.42 -18.69
C GLU A 438 -19.95 -1.65 -19.32
N ALA A 439 -20.09 -2.67 -20.17
CA ALA A 439 -21.37 -2.99 -20.81
C ALA A 439 -22.48 -3.35 -19.81
N HIS A 440 -22.11 -3.88 -18.63
CA HIS A 440 -23.04 -4.15 -17.54
C HIS A 440 -23.37 -2.88 -16.75
N TYR A 441 -22.37 -2.08 -16.40
CA TYR A 441 -22.59 -0.91 -15.54
C TYR A 441 -23.22 0.27 -16.28
N ALA A 442 -22.91 0.48 -17.56
CA ALA A 442 -23.40 1.63 -18.33
C ALA A 442 -24.93 1.85 -18.24
N PRO A 443 -25.80 0.85 -18.48
CA PRO A 443 -27.25 1.05 -18.33
C PRO A 443 -27.68 1.30 -16.88
N LEU A 444 -26.96 0.77 -15.89
CA LEU A 444 -27.25 1.03 -14.47
C LEU A 444 -26.88 2.47 -14.10
N ILE A 445 -25.71 2.93 -14.53
CA ILE A 445 -25.23 4.30 -14.29
C ILE A 445 -26.18 5.30 -14.95
N GLU A 446 -26.64 5.04 -16.17
CA GLU A 446 -27.60 5.95 -16.82
C GLU A 446 -28.94 6.03 -16.08
N ARG A 447 -29.42 4.91 -15.53
CA ARG A 447 -30.61 4.92 -14.66
C ARG A 447 -30.37 5.72 -13.38
N GLU A 448 -29.24 5.49 -12.71
CA GLU A 448 -28.91 6.26 -11.50
C GLU A 448 -28.63 7.74 -11.81
N ARG A 449 -28.19 8.07 -13.03
CA ARG A 449 -28.00 9.44 -13.49
C ARG A 449 -29.33 10.19 -13.62
N GLN A 450 -30.36 9.54 -14.15
CA GLN A 450 -31.71 10.11 -14.17
C GLN A 450 -32.21 10.36 -12.74
N TRP A 451 -31.97 9.43 -11.82
CA TRP A 451 -32.30 9.63 -10.42
C TRP A 451 -31.56 10.83 -9.81
N VAL A 452 -30.25 10.96 -10.06
CA VAL A 452 -29.43 12.09 -9.58
C VAL A 452 -29.93 13.41 -10.16
N GLU A 453 -30.29 13.43 -11.45
CA GLU A 453 -30.87 14.61 -12.09
C GLU A 453 -32.13 15.08 -11.35
N GLU A 454 -33.08 14.16 -11.10
CA GLU A 454 -34.35 14.47 -10.45
C GLU A 454 -34.20 14.86 -8.97
N HIS A 455 -33.30 14.23 -8.22
CA HIS A 455 -33.25 14.32 -6.75
C HIS A 455 -32.16 15.27 -6.22
N VAL A 456 -31.13 15.53 -7.03
CA VAL A 456 -29.95 16.33 -6.65
C VAL A 456 -29.78 17.54 -7.56
N VAL A 457 -29.75 17.36 -8.89
CA VAL A 457 -29.45 18.44 -9.84
C VAL A 457 -30.62 19.42 -9.95
N ALA A 458 -31.83 18.96 -10.29
CA ALA A 458 -33.00 19.80 -10.44
C ALA A 458 -33.38 20.57 -9.15
N PRO A 459 -33.21 19.99 -7.94
CA PRO A 459 -33.37 20.72 -6.68
C PRO A 459 -32.21 21.67 -6.33
N GLY A 460 -31.14 21.74 -7.13
CA GLY A 460 -30.00 22.64 -6.91
C GLY A 460 -29.07 22.24 -5.77
N LYS A 461 -28.90 20.94 -5.51
CA LYS A 461 -28.14 20.40 -4.36
C LYS A 461 -26.73 19.93 -4.72
N LEU A 462 -26.15 20.46 -5.79
CA LEU A 462 -24.79 20.11 -6.22
C LEU A 462 -23.70 20.84 -5.45
N ASP A 463 -23.99 21.98 -4.81
CA ASP A 463 -23.02 22.67 -3.98
C ASP A 463 -22.61 21.77 -2.80
N VAL A 464 -21.29 21.58 -2.63
CA VAL A 464 -20.75 20.92 -1.44
C VAL A 464 -21.05 21.83 -0.24
N PRO A 465 -21.80 21.35 0.78
CA PRO A 465 -22.22 22.19 1.88
C PRO A 465 -21.03 22.51 2.80
N ASP A 466 -20.93 23.74 3.30
CA ASP A 466 -19.95 24.14 4.33
C ASP A 466 -20.37 23.63 5.72
N ASN A 467 -20.29 22.32 5.93
CA ASN A 467 -20.84 21.63 7.10
C ASN A 467 -19.78 20.92 7.96
N PHE A 468 -18.55 21.45 7.99
CA PHE A 468 -17.50 20.94 8.87
C PHE A 468 -17.95 20.95 10.34
N THR A 469 -17.67 19.85 11.05
CA THR A 469 -17.90 19.73 12.49
C THR A 469 -16.74 18.97 13.13
N ILE A 470 -16.37 19.38 14.34
CA ILE A 470 -15.43 18.64 15.19
C ILE A 470 -16.10 17.34 15.66
N THR A 471 -15.57 16.20 15.23
CA THR A 471 -16.04 14.85 15.59
C THR A 471 -15.26 14.21 16.74
N ALA A 472 -13.99 14.58 16.93
CA ALA A 472 -13.08 14.02 17.91
C ALA A 472 -12.49 15.13 18.82
N PRO A 473 -11.97 14.78 20.01
CA PRO A 473 -11.32 15.75 20.89
C PRO A 473 -10.21 16.54 20.20
N VAL A 474 -10.19 17.85 20.43
CA VAL A 474 -9.11 18.73 19.96
C VAL A 474 -7.87 18.55 20.83
N HIS A 475 -6.69 18.74 20.24
CA HIS A 475 -5.47 18.86 21.03
C HIS A 475 -5.41 20.23 21.71
N GLU A 476 -5.14 20.24 23.02
CA GLU A 476 -5.00 21.47 23.81
C GLU A 476 -3.54 21.65 24.27
N ALA A 477 -3.10 22.90 24.34
CA ALA A 477 -1.76 23.24 24.82
C ALA A 477 -1.51 22.67 26.23
N GLY A 478 -0.42 21.92 26.39
CA GLY A 478 -0.05 21.26 27.65
C GLY A 478 -0.49 19.79 27.76
N GLN A 479 -1.28 19.29 26.81
CA GLN A 479 -1.50 17.85 26.65
C GLN A 479 -0.24 17.16 26.06
N PRO A 480 -0.01 15.87 26.34
CA PRO A 480 1.12 15.15 25.78
C PRO A 480 1.00 15.07 24.25
N GLU A 481 2.09 15.30 23.51
CA GLU A 481 2.10 15.19 22.05
C GLU A 481 2.07 13.74 21.54
N MET A 482 2.30 12.77 22.42
CA MET A 482 2.30 11.33 22.12
C MET A 482 1.50 10.58 23.17
N VAL A 483 0.72 9.60 22.72
CA VAL A 483 -0.09 8.70 23.57
C VAL A 483 0.04 7.26 23.07
N HIS A 484 -0.35 6.30 23.91
CA HIS A 484 -0.26 4.86 23.57
C HIS A 484 -1.60 4.24 23.16
N HIS A 485 -2.71 4.96 23.30
CA HIS A 485 -4.03 4.45 22.94
C HIS A 485 -4.42 4.89 21.52
N GLN A 486 -5.10 3.99 20.80
CA GLN A 486 -5.69 4.29 19.51
C GLN A 486 -6.87 5.26 19.61
N PRO A 487 -7.18 6.00 18.53
CA PRO A 487 -8.33 6.90 18.52
C PRO A 487 -9.64 6.11 18.61
N ASP A 488 -10.67 6.78 19.10
CA ASP A 488 -12.04 6.28 19.02
C ASP A 488 -12.59 6.37 17.60
N GLU A 489 -13.58 5.53 17.29
CA GLU A 489 -14.30 5.60 16.03
C GLU A 489 -15.48 6.59 16.16
N TYR A 490 -15.55 7.52 15.22
CA TYR A 490 -16.61 8.51 15.15
C TYR A 490 -17.45 8.30 13.88
N THR A 491 -18.76 8.50 13.99
CA THR A 491 -19.61 8.64 12.82
C THR A 491 -19.61 10.11 12.44
N ASN A 492 -19.23 10.40 11.19
CA ASN A 492 -19.13 11.78 10.72
C ASN A 492 -20.45 12.24 10.09
N PRO A 493 -21.03 13.36 10.55
CA PRO A 493 -22.30 13.86 10.05
C PRO A 493 -22.24 14.27 8.57
N GLN A 494 -21.06 14.60 8.03
CA GLN A 494 -20.88 14.93 6.62
C GLN A 494 -21.09 13.69 5.74
N THR A 495 -20.52 12.55 6.13
CA THR A 495 -20.71 11.27 5.42
C THR A 495 -22.15 10.79 5.52
N GLU A 496 -22.80 10.97 6.68
CA GLU A 496 -24.24 10.69 6.83
C GLU A 496 -25.10 11.59 5.91
N ALA A 497 -24.82 12.89 5.87
CA ALA A 497 -25.50 13.82 4.99
C ALA A 497 -25.27 13.51 3.50
N PHE A 498 -24.04 13.11 3.12
CA PHE A 498 -23.72 12.68 1.76
C PHE A 498 -24.49 11.42 1.39
N CYS A 499 -24.46 10.38 2.22
CA CYS A 499 -25.21 9.14 1.99
C CYS A 499 -26.71 9.40 1.87
N ALA A 500 -27.27 10.30 2.67
CA ALA A 500 -28.66 10.72 2.57
C ALA A 500 -28.94 11.49 1.27
N LEU A 501 -28.06 12.41 0.85
CA LEU A 501 -28.17 13.16 -0.40
C LEU A 501 -28.21 12.22 -1.61
N VAL A 502 -27.29 11.24 -1.64
CA VAL A 502 -27.20 10.28 -2.74
C VAL A 502 -28.09 9.06 -2.54
N GLY A 503 -28.90 8.97 -1.48
CA GLY A 503 -29.83 7.87 -1.23
C GLY A 503 -29.18 6.48 -1.14
N VAL A 504 -28.06 6.35 -0.43
CA VAL A 504 -27.36 5.07 -0.19
C VAL A 504 -27.16 4.81 1.32
N GLU A 505 -26.88 3.55 1.68
CA GLU A 505 -26.58 3.19 3.06
C GLU A 505 -25.20 3.73 3.50
N ASN A 506 -25.13 4.26 4.71
CA ASN A 506 -23.86 4.64 5.34
C ASN A 506 -23.23 3.44 6.05
N VAL A 507 -22.41 2.67 5.34
CA VAL A 507 -21.74 1.47 5.88
C VAL A 507 -20.66 1.78 6.95
N TRP A 508 -20.29 3.06 7.12
CA TRP A 508 -19.41 3.54 8.19
C TRP A 508 -20.17 3.90 9.47
N ALA A 509 -21.48 4.11 9.39
CA ALA A 509 -22.28 4.33 10.58
C ALA A 509 -22.17 3.10 11.49
N ALA A 510 -22.06 3.35 12.79
CA ALA A 510 -22.14 2.33 13.82
C ALA A 510 -22.74 2.96 15.07
N SER A 511 -23.60 2.23 15.76
CA SER A 511 -24.10 2.66 17.07
C SER A 511 -22.96 2.74 18.09
N GLU A 512 -23.12 3.57 19.12
CA GLU A 512 -22.15 3.67 20.20
C GLU A 512 -21.88 2.30 20.86
N ALA A 513 -22.91 1.47 21.01
CA ALA A 513 -22.79 0.12 21.54
C ALA A 513 -21.88 -0.77 20.67
N GLU A 514 -22.04 -0.76 19.34
CA GLU A 514 -21.19 -1.52 18.42
C GLU A 514 -19.74 -1.05 18.43
N ARG A 515 -19.52 0.28 18.50
CA ARG A 515 -18.17 0.86 18.59
C ARG A 515 -17.49 0.45 19.90
N LEU A 516 -18.20 0.55 21.03
CA LEU A 516 -17.69 0.13 22.33
C LEU A 516 -17.42 -1.37 22.40
N GLU A 517 -18.26 -2.20 21.79
CA GLU A 517 -18.04 -3.65 21.71
C GLU A 517 -16.78 -3.96 20.88
N ARG A 518 -16.60 -3.31 19.72
CA ARG A 518 -15.40 -3.47 18.90
C ARG A 518 -14.13 -2.98 19.60
N LYS A 519 -14.20 -1.83 20.29
CA LYS A 519 -13.11 -1.33 21.14
C LYS A 519 -12.74 -2.33 22.24
N LYS A 520 -13.73 -2.94 22.91
CA LYS A 520 -13.51 -3.98 23.94
C LYS A 520 -12.90 -5.26 23.37
N ARG A 521 -13.27 -5.64 22.15
CA ARG A 521 -12.72 -6.82 21.46
C ARG A 521 -11.24 -6.64 21.11
N GLY A 522 -10.79 -5.39 20.96
CA GLY A 522 -9.43 -5.07 20.55
C GLY A 522 -9.20 -5.30 19.06
N PRO A 523 -8.00 -5.00 18.56
CA PRO A 523 -7.69 -5.13 17.14
C PRO A 523 -7.76 -6.58 16.70
N PRO A 524 -8.10 -6.85 15.43
CA PRO A 524 -8.04 -8.20 14.88
C PRO A 524 -6.63 -8.76 15.01
N ALA A 525 -6.50 -10.09 15.14
CA ALA A 525 -5.19 -10.71 15.14
C ALA A 525 -4.45 -10.31 13.85
N SER A 526 -3.25 -9.76 13.97
CA SER A 526 -2.34 -9.66 12.84
C SER A 526 -2.10 -11.07 12.28
N HIS A 527 -1.78 -11.17 11.00
CA HIS A 527 -1.32 -12.44 10.44
C HIS A 527 0.00 -12.79 11.15
N GLY A 528 -0.07 -13.61 12.19
CA GLY A 528 1.11 -14.01 12.95
C GLY A 528 2.11 -14.71 12.02
N ARG A 529 3.44 -14.51 12.11
CA ARG A 529 4.30 -14.29 13.29
C ARG A 529 3.56 -14.32 14.62
N GLY A 530 3.26 -15.55 15.03
CA GLY A 530 2.52 -15.84 16.23
C GLY A 530 3.17 -15.30 17.51
N LEU A 531 2.27 -14.83 18.38
CA LEU A 531 2.29 -14.92 19.84
C LEU A 531 3.42 -14.17 20.57
N ARG A 532 3.09 -12.98 21.08
CA ARG A 532 3.20 -12.67 22.51
C ARG A 532 2.02 -11.82 22.94
N SER A 533 1.04 -12.45 23.59
CA SER A 533 0.16 -11.74 24.52
C SER A 533 1.00 -11.40 25.74
N GLU A 534 1.19 -10.11 26.00
CA GLU A 534 1.56 -9.61 27.31
C GLU A 534 0.60 -10.18 28.35
N ARG A 535 1.18 -10.84 29.36
CA ARG A 535 0.53 -11.04 30.65
C ARG A 535 1.39 -10.29 31.64
N ASP A 536 0.84 -9.17 32.10
CA ASP A 536 1.25 -8.51 33.32
C ASP A 536 1.36 -9.53 34.47
N GLY A 537 2.38 -9.31 35.29
CA GLY A 537 2.90 -10.27 36.24
C GLY A 537 2.01 -10.55 37.44
N ASP A 538 2.25 -11.68 38.08
CA ASP A 538 2.61 -11.71 39.50
C ASP A 538 3.10 -13.11 39.91
N ARG A 539 4.06 -13.12 40.85
CA ARG A 539 4.38 -14.18 41.84
C ARG A 539 5.29 -15.37 41.50
N ARG A 540 6.47 -15.27 42.14
CA ARG A 540 7.00 -16.11 43.24
C ARG A 540 7.18 -17.61 42.99
N GLY A 541 8.43 -18.04 43.18
CA GLY A 541 8.87 -19.42 43.07
C GLY A 541 8.30 -20.39 44.11
N GLY A 542 8.50 -21.67 43.81
CA GLY A 542 8.20 -22.79 44.70
C GLY A 542 8.64 -24.11 44.07
N ARG A 543 9.64 -24.74 44.69
CA ARG A 543 10.16 -26.09 44.42
C ARG A 543 9.14 -27.19 44.78
N GLY A 544 9.30 -28.36 44.15
CA GLY A 544 8.79 -29.67 44.57
C GLY A 544 7.97 -30.34 43.46
N GLY A 545 8.24 -31.54 42.94
CA GLY A 545 8.90 -32.72 43.49
C GLY A 545 7.87 -33.81 43.71
N GLY A 546 7.89 -34.90 42.91
CA GLY A 546 7.24 -36.17 43.31
C GLY A 546 6.39 -36.92 42.26
N ARG A 547 7.03 -37.88 41.59
CA ARG A 547 6.69 -39.33 41.43
C ARG A 547 5.25 -39.81 41.17
N GLY A 548 5.15 -40.70 40.18
CA GLY A 548 4.32 -41.93 40.20
C GLY A 548 3.41 -42.10 38.97
N ARG A 549 3.73 -42.93 37.97
CA ARG A 549 3.66 -44.41 37.83
C ARG A 549 2.36 -44.91 37.16
N GLY A 550 2.55 -45.63 36.04
CA GLY A 550 1.66 -46.67 35.48
C GLY A 550 0.61 -46.14 34.50
N GLY A 551 0.34 -46.72 33.33
CA GLY A 551 0.83 -47.95 32.72
C GLY A 551 -0.24 -48.49 31.76
N ARG A 552 0.21 -48.83 30.53
CA ARG A 552 -0.36 -49.82 29.58
C ARG A 552 -1.71 -49.53 28.90
N GLY A 553 -1.73 -49.75 27.58
CA GLY A 553 -2.98 -49.96 26.84
C GLY A 553 -2.93 -49.79 25.32
N TRP A 554 -1.98 -50.42 24.62
CA TRP A 554 -2.01 -50.56 23.15
C TRP A 554 -3.01 -51.63 22.71
N ARG A 555 -4.00 -51.29 21.88
CA ARG A 555 -4.58 -52.03 20.72
C ARG A 555 -5.42 -50.99 19.94
N GLY A 556 -5.37 -50.79 18.62
CA GLY A 556 -5.06 -51.66 17.50
C GLY A 556 -6.32 -51.81 16.64
N ARG A 557 -6.20 -51.49 15.34
CA ARG A 557 -7.18 -51.58 14.21
C ARG A 557 -8.06 -50.35 13.99
N ALA A 558 -8.50 -50.04 12.78
CA ALA A 558 -8.05 -50.25 11.40
C ALA A 558 -9.09 -49.51 10.54
N TRP A 559 -8.63 -48.89 9.46
CA TRP A 559 -9.43 -48.22 8.45
C TRP A 559 -10.48 -49.13 7.78
N ARG A 560 -11.64 -48.56 7.42
CA ARG A 560 -12.20 -48.55 6.03
C ARG A 560 -13.47 -47.67 5.94
N PRO A 561 -13.87 -47.23 4.73
CA PRO A 561 -14.41 -45.88 4.51
C PRO A 561 -15.85 -45.81 3.96
N ALA A 562 -16.35 -44.57 3.96
CA ALA A 562 -17.27 -43.92 3.01
C ALA A 562 -18.66 -44.52 2.68
N SER A 563 -19.70 -43.74 2.97
CA SER A 563 -20.77 -43.44 2.01
C SER A 563 -21.48 -42.12 2.38
N LYS A 564 -21.55 -41.19 1.41
CA LYS A 564 -22.43 -40.01 1.36
C LYS A 564 -23.78 -40.44 0.71
N PRO A 565 -24.72 -39.52 0.42
CA PRO A 565 -25.46 -38.59 1.29
C PRO A 565 -26.99 -38.70 1.03
N GLN A 566 -27.84 -38.10 1.87
CA GLN A 566 -29.20 -37.69 1.45
C GLN A 566 -29.67 -36.50 2.31
N GLN A 567 -29.92 -35.36 1.66
CA GLN A 567 -30.73 -34.25 2.15
C GLN A 567 -32.12 -34.32 1.46
N PRO A 568 -33.06 -33.39 1.72
CA PRO A 568 -33.72 -33.10 2.98
C PRO A 568 -35.26 -33.15 2.80
N LYS A 569 -36.04 -33.07 3.87
CA LYS A 569 -37.45 -32.69 3.78
C LYS A 569 -37.75 -31.53 4.71
N GLN A 570 -38.16 -30.42 4.08
CA GLN A 570 -38.79 -29.26 4.69
C GLN A 570 -40.09 -29.68 5.39
N CYS A 571 -40.42 -29.02 6.50
CA CYS A 571 -41.79 -28.69 6.86
C CYS A 571 -41.82 -27.29 7.47
N ILE A 572 -42.64 -26.47 6.83
CA ILE A 572 -43.12 -25.13 7.18
C ILE A 572 -44.04 -25.22 8.43
N VAL A 573 -44.52 -24.05 8.88
CA VAL A 573 -45.71 -23.68 9.67
C VAL A 573 -45.41 -23.40 11.16
N ASP A 574 -45.84 -22.32 11.81
CA ASP A 574 -46.20 -20.92 11.52
C ASP A 574 -46.36 -20.24 12.90
N ARG A 575 -46.29 -18.92 12.96
CA ARG A 575 -46.46 -18.09 14.16
C ARG A 575 -47.91 -18.16 14.69
N SER A 576 -48.08 -18.11 16.01
CA SER A 576 -48.75 -16.97 16.68
C SER A 576 -49.16 -17.23 18.14
N THR A 577 -49.18 -16.13 18.91
CA THR A 577 -49.94 -15.84 20.15
C THR A 577 -49.36 -16.27 21.52
N LEU A 578 -48.91 -15.27 22.31
CA LEU A 578 -49.51 -14.80 23.58
C LEU A 578 -48.47 -14.11 24.49
N THR A 579 -48.81 -12.92 24.97
CA THR A 579 -48.13 -12.13 26.02
C THR A 579 -48.77 -12.41 27.40
N PRO A 580 -48.48 -11.66 28.48
CA PRO A 580 -47.40 -11.89 29.46
C PRO A 580 -47.94 -12.13 30.89
N ASN A 581 -47.15 -12.72 31.81
CA ASN A 581 -47.12 -12.27 33.21
C ASN A 581 -46.08 -12.96 34.11
N ALA A 582 -45.47 -12.09 34.93
CA ALA A 582 -44.90 -12.20 36.28
C ALA A 582 -44.68 -13.57 36.95
N GLY A 583 -43.52 -13.69 37.62
CA GLY A 583 -43.31 -14.66 38.70
C GLY A 583 -41.84 -14.81 39.08
N GLU A 584 -41.40 -14.05 40.09
CA GLU A 584 -40.12 -14.25 40.77
C GLU A 584 -40.00 -15.68 41.32
N ALA A 585 -38.90 -16.36 41.00
CA ALA A 585 -38.46 -17.55 41.72
C ALA A 585 -36.94 -17.56 41.80
N LYS A 586 -36.43 -17.31 43.02
CA LYS A 586 -35.04 -17.51 43.43
C LYS A 586 -34.70 -19.01 43.32
N ILE A 587 -33.73 -19.37 42.48
CA ILE A 587 -33.10 -20.69 42.51
C ILE A 587 -31.60 -20.50 42.75
N HIS A 588 -31.16 -21.08 43.85
CA HIS A 588 -29.80 -21.17 44.33
C HIS A 588 -29.07 -22.25 43.53
N VAL A 589 -28.01 -21.92 42.78
CA VAL A 589 -27.21 -22.89 42.02
C VAL A 589 -25.77 -22.89 42.56
N PRO A 590 -25.24 -24.04 43.01
CA PRO A 590 -23.89 -24.11 43.55
C PRO A 590 -22.82 -24.15 42.46
N SER A 591 -21.71 -23.51 42.79
CA SER A 591 -20.41 -23.53 42.10
C SER A 591 -19.79 -24.92 42.08
N SER A 592 -19.40 -25.44 40.90
CA SER A 592 -18.10 -26.10 40.67
C SER A 592 -17.94 -26.69 39.26
N ALA A 593 -16.68 -26.66 38.80
CA ALA A 593 -16.06 -27.53 37.80
C ALA A 593 -16.37 -27.31 36.29
N ARG A 594 -15.72 -26.29 35.71
CA ARG A 594 -15.24 -26.32 34.32
C ARG A 594 -13.93 -27.11 34.26
N SER A 595 -13.94 -28.29 33.65
CA SER A 595 -12.72 -28.98 33.22
C SER A 595 -12.34 -28.51 31.81
N HIS A 596 -11.30 -27.66 31.73
CA HIS A 596 -10.57 -27.36 30.50
C HIS A 596 -9.79 -28.60 30.04
N LEU A 597 -10.15 -29.15 28.88
CA LEU A 597 -9.28 -30.04 28.12
C LEU A 597 -8.31 -29.15 27.33
N GLY A 598 -7.09 -28.98 27.84
CA GLY A 598 -6.01 -28.27 27.15
C GLY A 598 -5.54 -29.06 25.94
N LEU A 599 -6.04 -28.71 24.76
CA LEU A 599 -5.41 -29.07 23.49
C LEU A 599 -4.11 -28.28 23.38
N ARG A 600 -2.96 -28.98 23.43
CA ARG A 600 -1.69 -28.44 22.93
C ARG A 600 -1.88 -28.14 21.45
N VAL A 601 -1.98 -26.86 21.11
CA VAL A 601 -1.97 -26.40 19.72
C VAL A 601 -0.52 -26.52 19.26
N ASN A 602 -0.22 -27.54 18.47
CA ASN A 602 1.00 -27.55 17.65
C ASN A 602 0.92 -26.35 16.70
N PRO A 603 1.99 -25.55 16.54
CA PRO A 603 2.01 -24.50 15.53
C PRO A 603 1.68 -25.12 14.17
N MET A 604 0.85 -24.44 13.38
CA MET A 604 0.53 -24.90 12.03
C MET A 604 1.83 -25.17 11.27
N PRO A 605 1.94 -26.30 10.56
CA PRO A 605 3.14 -26.61 9.80
C PRO A 605 3.38 -25.50 8.77
N ARG A 606 4.64 -25.08 8.64
CA ARG A 606 5.09 -24.19 7.56
C ARG A 606 4.71 -24.83 6.22
N SER A 607 4.48 -24.02 5.18
CA SER A 607 4.39 -24.56 3.82
C SER A 607 5.66 -25.35 3.50
N ASP A 608 5.55 -26.38 2.67
CA ASP A 608 6.69 -27.24 2.32
C ASP A 608 7.86 -26.42 1.74
N GLU A 609 7.55 -25.37 0.97
CA GLU A 609 8.53 -24.41 0.44
C GLU A 609 9.23 -23.62 1.55
N ALA A 610 8.50 -23.13 2.56
CA ALA A 610 9.09 -22.41 3.68
C ALA A 610 9.91 -23.35 4.59
N ALA A 611 9.47 -24.60 4.77
CA ALA A 611 10.24 -25.60 5.51
C ALA A 611 11.56 -25.97 4.78
N ALA A 612 11.52 -26.08 3.45
CA ALA A 612 12.70 -26.31 2.63
C ALA A 612 13.68 -25.14 2.70
N PHE A 613 13.19 -23.90 2.59
CA PHE A 613 14.01 -22.69 2.70
C PHE A 613 14.69 -22.57 4.08
N PHE A 614 13.95 -22.78 5.17
CA PHE A 614 14.52 -22.78 6.52
C PHE A 614 15.60 -23.85 6.67
N THR A 615 15.37 -25.04 6.11
CA THR A 615 16.34 -26.14 6.16
C THR A 615 17.61 -25.78 5.38
N ALA A 616 17.48 -25.23 4.18
CA ALA A 616 18.61 -24.79 3.36
C ALA A 616 19.45 -23.71 4.05
N VAL A 617 18.80 -22.69 4.64
CA VAL A 617 19.48 -21.65 5.42
C VAL A 617 20.25 -22.25 6.60
N TYR A 618 19.63 -23.15 7.37
CA TYR A 618 20.29 -23.75 8.52
C TYR A 618 21.48 -24.63 8.13
N MET A 619 21.37 -25.40 7.04
CA MET A 619 22.48 -26.20 6.52
C MET A 619 23.64 -25.32 6.05
N ALA A 620 23.36 -24.29 5.23
CA ALA A 620 24.38 -23.36 4.77
C ALA A 620 25.10 -22.63 5.92
N VAL A 621 24.37 -22.25 6.98
CA VAL A 621 24.96 -21.59 8.15
C VAL A 621 25.81 -22.55 8.98
N GLN A 622 25.51 -23.86 8.99
CA GLN A 622 26.35 -24.87 9.67
C GLN A 622 27.72 -25.05 9.01
N GLU A 623 27.86 -24.68 7.74
CA GLU A 623 29.13 -24.79 6.99
C GLU A 623 30.08 -23.62 7.23
N ILE A 624 29.64 -22.53 7.88
CA ILE A 624 30.51 -21.41 8.21
C ILE A 624 31.56 -21.89 9.22
N PRO A 625 32.88 -21.82 8.94
CA PRO A 625 33.91 -22.29 9.84
C PRO A 625 33.94 -21.53 11.17
N HIS A 626 34.45 -22.18 12.21
CA HIS A 626 34.70 -21.54 13.50
C HIS A 626 35.72 -20.39 13.35
N GLY A 627 35.43 -19.24 13.98
CA GLY A 627 36.28 -18.05 13.87
C GLY A 627 36.14 -17.32 12.51
N LYS A 628 35.12 -17.66 11.71
CA LYS A 628 34.81 -16.98 10.45
C LYS A 628 33.39 -16.42 10.45
N VAL A 629 33.19 -15.38 9.65
CA VAL A 629 31.97 -14.59 9.61
C VAL A 629 31.57 -14.31 8.17
N THR A 630 30.27 -14.31 7.89
CA THR A 630 29.71 -14.01 6.56
C THR A 630 28.51 -13.08 6.67
N SER A 631 27.96 -12.68 5.52
CA SER A 631 26.80 -11.78 5.48
C SER A 631 25.48 -12.51 5.22
N TYR A 632 24.36 -11.92 5.65
CA TYR A 632 23.03 -12.42 5.30
C TYR A 632 22.81 -12.51 3.78
N GLY A 633 23.38 -11.57 3.01
CA GLY A 633 23.38 -11.58 1.55
C GLY A 633 24.12 -12.79 0.99
N HIS A 634 25.30 -13.07 1.54
CA HIS A 634 26.13 -14.17 1.08
C HIS A 634 25.49 -15.54 1.31
N ILE A 635 24.85 -15.76 2.46
CA ILE A 635 24.08 -17.00 2.71
C ILE A 635 22.90 -17.13 1.75
N ALA A 636 22.22 -16.03 1.44
CA ALA A 636 21.11 -16.03 0.50
C ALA A 636 21.58 -16.38 -0.92
N GLU A 637 22.74 -15.88 -1.33
CA GLU A 637 23.41 -16.21 -2.60
C GLU A 637 23.82 -17.69 -2.66
N LEU A 638 24.47 -18.21 -1.61
CA LEU A 638 24.93 -19.60 -1.53
C LEU A 638 23.80 -20.63 -1.64
N ILE A 639 22.58 -20.31 -1.19
CA ILE A 639 21.42 -21.20 -1.30
C ILE A 639 20.57 -20.94 -2.55
N GLY A 640 21.07 -20.15 -3.51
CA GLY A 640 20.41 -19.88 -4.79
C GLY A 640 19.25 -18.89 -4.70
N THR A 641 19.22 -18.03 -3.67
CA THR A 641 18.16 -17.03 -3.44
C THR A 641 18.71 -15.65 -3.06
N PRO A 642 19.58 -15.03 -3.88
CA PRO A 642 20.29 -13.79 -3.54
C PRO A 642 19.37 -12.61 -3.17
N GLN A 643 18.10 -12.64 -3.60
CA GLN A 643 17.07 -11.65 -3.25
C GLN A 643 16.47 -11.81 -1.84
N ARG A 644 16.84 -12.84 -1.07
CA ARG A 644 16.20 -13.20 0.22
C ARG A 644 17.05 -12.99 1.50
N PRO A 645 17.98 -12.01 1.62
CA PRO A 645 18.83 -11.86 2.82
C PRO A 645 18.04 -11.59 4.10
N ARG A 646 16.94 -10.82 3.99
CA ARG A 646 16.04 -10.57 5.14
C ARG A 646 15.42 -11.87 5.63
N GLN A 647 15.04 -12.78 4.74
CA GLN A 647 14.44 -14.07 5.08
C GLN A 647 15.45 -15.01 5.75
N VAL A 648 16.74 -14.93 5.42
CA VAL A 648 17.82 -15.60 6.16
C VAL A 648 17.82 -15.16 7.63
N GLY A 649 17.73 -13.85 7.89
CA GLY A 649 17.60 -13.30 9.25
C GLY A 649 16.33 -13.79 9.97
N VAL A 650 15.22 -13.94 9.25
CA VAL A 650 13.98 -14.52 9.79
C VAL A 650 14.19 -15.98 10.20
N CYS A 651 14.89 -16.78 9.39
CA CYS A 651 15.18 -18.18 9.71
C CYS A 651 15.98 -18.28 11.00
N LEU A 652 17.06 -17.49 11.13
CA LEU A 652 17.91 -17.49 12.33
C LEU A 652 17.17 -17.00 13.58
N LYS A 653 16.24 -16.05 13.45
CA LYS A 653 15.37 -15.59 14.56
C LYS A 653 14.41 -16.67 15.09
N HIS A 654 14.08 -17.67 14.26
CA HIS A 654 13.15 -18.75 14.61
C HIS A 654 13.84 -20.10 14.86
N LEU A 655 15.14 -20.09 15.16
CA LEU A 655 15.84 -21.29 15.62
C LEU A 655 15.21 -21.80 16.91
N SER A 656 15.06 -23.13 17.01
CA SER A 656 14.47 -23.76 18.17
C SER A 656 15.37 -23.61 19.40
N GLU A 657 14.77 -23.34 20.55
CA GLU A 657 15.45 -23.42 21.85
C GLU A 657 15.50 -24.88 22.38
N ASP A 658 14.75 -25.80 21.78
CA ASP A 658 14.76 -27.22 22.15
C ASP A 658 16.05 -27.91 21.64
N PRO A 659 16.94 -28.40 22.53
CA PRO A 659 18.16 -29.11 22.13
C PRO A 659 17.89 -30.42 21.38
N GLY A 660 16.67 -30.97 21.47
CA GLY A 660 16.27 -32.18 20.74
C GLY A 660 15.83 -31.92 19.29
N ALA A 661 15.67 -30.67 18.87
CA ALA A 661 15.30 -30.33 17.50
C ALA A 661 16.49 -30.48 16.54
N ARG A 662 16.22 -30.92 15.30
CA ARG A 662 17.24 -31.10 14.24
C ARG A 662 18.10 -29.85 14.03
N PHE A 663 17.49 -28.67 14.08
CA PHE A 663 18.15 -27.37 14.03
C PHE A 663 17.75 -26.56 15.26
N ASN A 664 18.73 -26.10 16.02
CA ASN A 664 18.55 -25.39 17.28
C ASN A 664 19.71 -24.41 17.53
N ASN A 665 19.58 -23.57 18.55
CA ASN A 665 20.57 -22.55 18.90
C ASN A 665 21.96 -23.10 19.27
N SER A 666 22.08 -24.40 19.57
CA SER A 666 23.37 -25.04 19.91
C SER A 666 24.09 -25.63 18.71
N ASN A 667 23.40 -25.93 17.61
CA ASN A 667 24.01 -26.58 16.44
C ASN A 667 24.01 -25.75 15.15
N VAL A 668 23.28 -24.62 15.11
CA VAL A 668 23.35 -23.65 14.00
C VAL A 668 24.10 -22.40 14.51
N PRO A 669 25.30 -22.07 13.99
CA PRO A 669 26.14 -20.98 14.50
C PRO A 669 25.66 -19.61 13.98
N TRP A 670 24.46 -19.22 14.37
CA TRP A 670 23.79 -17.99 13.94
C TRP A 670 24.61 -16.72 14.20
N GLN A 671 25.47 -16.73 15.21
CA GLN A 671 26.33 -15.60 15.59
C GLN A 671 27.30 -15.20 14.48
N ARG A 672 27.65 -16.13 13.57
CA ARG A 672 28.60 -15.94 12.46
C ARG A 672 28.01 -15.21 11.24
N VAL A 673 26.71 -14.85 11.28
CA VAL A 673 26.05 -14.14 10.19
C VAL A 673 25.75 -12.70 10.63
N ILE A 674 26.37 -11.72 9.96
CA ILE A 674 26.24 -10.29 10.26
C ILE A 674 25.85 -9.49 9.00
N ASN A 675 25.75 -8.17 9.08
CA ASN A 675 25.35 -7.38 7.91
C ASN A 675 26.49 -7.25 6.89
N SER A 676 26.17 -6.79 5.67
CA SER A 676 27.15 -6.65 4.58
C SER A 676 28.22 -5.58 4.80
N LYS A 677 28.05 -4.69 5.79
CA LYS A 677 29.06 -3.70 6.20
C LYS A 677 30.05 -4.24 7.24
N GLY A 678 29.91 -5.50 7.68
CA GLY A 678 30.72 -6.05 8.77
C GLY A 678 30.28 -5.60 10.17
N VAL A 679 29.08 -5.03 10.30
CA VAL A 679 28.51 -4.56 11.57
C VAL A 679 27.55 -5.63 12.12
N ILE A 680 27.64 -5.87 13.44
CA ILE A 680 26.67 -6.67 14.19
C ILE A 680 25.39 -5.84 14.33
N SER A 681 24.34 -6.24 13.62
CA SER A 681 23.06 -5.54 13.61
C SER A 681 22.49 -5.38 15.03
N PRO A 682 22.07 -4.18 15.43
CA PRO A 682 21.39 -3.97 16.70
C PRO A 682 20.10 -4.81 16.74
N ARG A 683 19.74 -5.25 17.95
CA ARG A 683 18.52 -6.02 18.20
C ARG A 683 17.71 -5.29 19.26
N SER A 684 16.38 -5.48 19.27
CA SER A 684 15.39 -4.85 20.17
C SER A 684 15.62 -5.02 21.69
N GLN A 685 16.74 -5.65 22.07
CA GLN A 685 17.29 -5.73 23.42
C GLN A 685 18.79 -5.39 23.31
N PRO A 686 19.32 -4.40 24.06
CA PRO A 686 20.74 -4.01 24.01
C PRO A 686 21.71 -5.18 24.28
N SER A 687 21.26 -6.23 24.97
CA SER A 687 22.02 -7.43 25.26
C SER A 687 22.24 -8.33 24.03
N GLY A 688 21.44 -8.22 22.98
CA GLY A 688 21.47 -9.13 21.82
C GLY A 688 22.74 -8.98 20.97
N SER A 689 23.10 -7.75 20.61
CA SER A 689 24.34 -7.44 19.88
C SER A 689 25.58 -7.72 20.73
N LEU A 690 25.53 -7.42 22.04
CA LEU A 690 26.59 -7.74 23.00
C LEU A 690 26.80 -9.25 23.16
N ASN A 691 25.72 -10.04 23.21
CA ASN A 691 25.81 -11.50 23.29
C ASN A 691 26.36 -12.10 21.98
N GLN A 692 25.95 -11.57 20.83
CA GLN A 692 26.49 -11.99 19.53
C GLN A 692 27.99 -11.66 19.43
N ALA A 693 28.40 -10.46 19.86
CA ALA A 693 29.80 -10.07 19.93
C ALA A 693 30.61 -10.93 20.91
N ALA A 694 30.05 -11.25 22.09
CA ALA A 694 30.70 -12.14 23.05
C ALA A 694 30.88 -13.56 22.50
N ALA A 695 29.88 -14.08 21.79
CA ALA A 695 29.96 -15.37 21.12
C ALA A 695 31.04 -15.38 20.02
N LEU A 696 31.11 -14.34 19.19
CA LEU A 696 32.15 -14.17 18.17
C LEU A 696 33.55 -14.07 18.78
N ARG A 697 33.72 -13.28 19.84
CA ARG A 697 35.00 -13.18 20.56
C ARG A 697 35.43 -14.51 21.19
N ALA A 698 34.48 -15.31 21.69
CA ALA A 698 34.77 -16.64 22.20
C ALA A 698 35.28 -17.59 21.11
N GLU A 699 34.96 -17.32 19.85
CA GLU A 699 35.49 -18.05 18.69
C GLU A 699 36.80 -17.48 18.15
N GLY A 700 37.37 -16.45 18.78
CA GLY A 700 38.59 -15.78 18.35
C GLY A 700 38.39 -14.73 17.26
N VAL A 701 37.16 -14.28 17.00
CA VAL A 701 36.87 -13.16 16.09
C VAL A 701 37.03 -11.85 16.84
N GLU A 702 37.90 -10.96 16.33
CA GLU A 702 38.04 -9.62 16.88
C GLU A 702 36.80 -8.76 16.54
N VAL A 703 36.19 -8.19 17.58
CA VAL A 703 35.04 -7.29 17.44
C VAL A 703 35.40 -5.93 18.02
N THR A 704 35.57 -4.95 17.15
CA THR A 704 35.91 -3.57 17.47
C THR A 704 34.65 -2.73 17.70
N ALA A 705 34.77 -1.64 18.45
CA ALA A 705 33.68 -0.69 18.67
C ALA A 705 33.98 0.62 17.94
N GLY A 706 33.08 1.06 17.07
CA GLY A 706 33.17 2.33 16.35
C GLY A 706 32.89 3.55 17.24
N ALA A 707 33.10 4.75 16.70
CA ALA A 707 32.92 6.02 17.43
C ALA A 707 31.49 6.24 17.96
N LEU A 708 30.51 5.54 17.38
CA LEU A 708 29.09 5.62 17.72
C LEU A 708 28.58 4.40 18.49
N GLY A 709 29.49 3.52 18.93
CA GLY A 709 29.15 2.31 19.70
C GLY A 709 28.73 1.10 18.87
N GLU A 710 28.78 1.19 17.54
CA GLU A 710 28.56 0.04 16.65
C GLU A 710 29.66 -1.02 16.82
N LEU A 711 29.28 -2.30 16.79
CA LEU A 711 30.20 -3.42 16.95
C LEU A 711 30.52 -4.00 15.57
N THR A 712 31.79 -3.95 15.17
CA THR A 712 32.25 -4.28 13.82
C THR A 712 33.24 -5.44 13.81
N VAL A 713 33.23 -6.20 12.72
CA VAL A 713 34.17 -7.28 12.40
C VAL A 713 34.79 -6.99 11.05
N ASP A 714 36.11 -7.12 10.95
CA ASP A 714 36.82 -6.94 9.69
C ASP A 714 36.64 -8.16 8.78
N PHE A 715 35.93 -7.98 7.66
CA PHE A 715 35.73 -9.03 6.66
C PHE A 715 37.00 -9.41 5.91
N SER A 716 38.02 -8.55 5.85
CA SER A 716 39.29 -8.92 5.22
C SER A 716 40.03 -10.01 5.99
N GLU A 717 39.85 -10.06 7.31
CA GLU A 717 40.51 -11.03 8.20
C GLU A 717 39.61 -12.23 8.53
N TYR A 718 38.35 -11.96 8.88
CA TYR A 718 37.42 -12.97 9.37
C TYR A 718 36.36 -13.38 8.34
N GLY A 719 36.34 -12.77 7.16
CA GLY A 719 35.36 -13.05 6.10
C GLY A 719 35.40 -14.48 5.59
N TRP A 720 34.21 -15.05 5.37
CA TRP A 720 33.99 -16.31 4.67
C TRP A 720 33.02 -16.09 3.52
N PHE A 721 33.56 -16.04 2.31
CA PHE A 721 32.85 -15.74 1.07
C PHE A 721 33.19 -16.74 -0.05
N PRO A 722 32.93 -18.06 0.13
CA PRO A 722 33.12 -19.02 -0.95
C PRO A 722 32.08 -18.81 -2.06
N ARG A 723 32.39 -19.26 -3.29
CA ARG A 723 31.46 -19.15 -4.44
C ARG A 723 30.33 -20.18 -4.41
N VAL A 724 30.54 -21.31 -3.74
CA VAL A 724 29.60 -22.41 -3.54
C VAL A 724 29.77 -22.97 -2.14
N LEU A 725 28.78 -23.70 -1.61
CA LEU A 725 28.90 -24.31 -0.29
C LEU A 725 29.99 -25.38 -0.29
N PRO A 726 30.84 -25.50 0.75
CA PRO A 726 31.82 -26.57 0.88
C PRO A 726 31.26 -27.97 0.61
N SER A 727 30.04 -28.28 1.07
CA SER A 727 29.39 -29.57 0.80
C SER A 727 29.08 -29.78 -0.69
N GLU A 728 28.77 -28.71 -1.43
CA GLU A 728 28.49 -28.78 -2.87
C GLU A 728 29.78 -28.87 -3.70
N ALA A 729 30.87 -28.27 -3.23
CA ALA A 729 32.18 -28.37 -3.86
C ALA A 729 32.77 -29.80 -3.78
N GLU A 730 32.53 -30.51 -2.67
CA GLU A 730 32.94 -31.91 -2.48
C GLU A 730 32.16 -32.88 -3.41
N GLU A 731 30.89 -32.60 -3.70
CA GLU A 731 30.09 -33.41 -4.63
C GLU A 731 30.56 -33.26 -6.09
N GLN A 732 30.94 -32.06 -6.53
CA GLN A 732 31.44 -31.80 -7.89
C GLN A 732 32.84 -32.40 -8.14
N GLY A 733 33.70 -32.45 -7.12
CA GLY A 733 35.02 -33.09 -7.20
C GLY A 733 34.97 -34.62 -7.29
N SER A 734 33.87 -35.26 -6.85
CA SER A 734 33.70 -36.71 -6.89
C SER A 734 33.22 -37.26 -8.25
N SER A 735 32.67 -36.39 -9.11
CA SER A 735 32.17 -36.74 -10.44
C SER A 735 33.20 -36.62 -11.57
N GLU A 736 34.38 -36.06 -11.32
CA GLU A 736 35.48 -35.97 -12.31
C GLU A 736 36.52 -37.11 -12.20
N GLU A 737 36.45 -37.95 -11.15
CA GLU A 737 37.34 -39.13 -10.97
C GLU A 737 36.62 -40.50 -11.12
N ALA A 738 35.40 -40.54 -11.69
CA ALA A 738 34.63 -41.78 -11.90
C ALA A 738 34.57 -42.25 -13.36
#